data_AF-A0A926WY74-F1
#
_entry.id   AF-A0A926WY74-F1
#
_cell.length_a   1.000
_cell.length_b   1.000
_cell.length_c   1.000
_cell.angle_alpha   90.00
_cell.angle_beta   90.00
_cell.angle_gamma   90.00
#
_symmetry.space_group_name_H-M   'P 1'
#
loop_
_entity.id
_entity.type
_entity.pdbx_description
1 polymer ?
#
loop_
_entity_poly.entity_id
_entity_poly.type
_entity_poly.pdbx_seq_one_letter_code
_entity_poly.pdbx_strand_id
1 'polypeptide(L)'
;MKFQPGRFILGVLSLLIVVSFLGYVLEFSLPTRAPKLSSTYTPSIQPTPQEIGSYDVLGYVVDKATAEQLLQTPEGRSQLSAESGAIEITPELIELGRDAFYRETFGNEYFFTDVLGAIDGPINLISVSKAIAALGGKPTTNLQITLDRDVTVGGRSFAAGTVLNTGLDVPARSLIPLGMQAHKKGSRVRIGLTCALCHAAIDQASGQIIEGAPNVDLDTGLLQAFATNSAAMFRQTGVKPQTIPLGDRTYVNTAGQTAYLPNAELLEDAVDAQFLAWAPGNFDSSPDNNNNPSQNPSSFTFDSYPYGWSGFSAVGWFHGLTTLNNNVHATNSDPTTGSYMSQYILGLDKETYLGVILQKASNPLFRLPEGAKPSEFLMQHDPTPGNPAINEVIKMPGYPKGSPFVLDGLMASSPGLPVGAQLNGMSAYQNSLAPPPYIAQVDQETLQRGAKVFEQANCAQCHSGRYFTNHEVIPIDEIKSQPSRAAALAKLPQIFVPPETYPSSVSVPLPSDPPVVPVPMNITSARSLEVAFAQNNSGGGYKVQNLIGLYLTAPYLHDGGVAASADALEPQEDGYYRVTNPNRIGLAGTWMQRVEADPEASLRVLVDRQLREEAIAANRANLDLQMIHADGSGHEYWVDRETGFTAQAQSDLIQFLLSIDDDPMVLPTSATK
;
A
#
# COMPACT_ATOMS: atom_id res chain seq x y z
N MET A 1 -20.73 32.79 -56.13
CA MET A 1 -19.70 31.94 -55.50
C MET A 1 -19.90 30.51 -55.98
N LYS A 2 -18.95 29.94 -56.74
CA LYS A 2 -19.03 28.55 -57.22
C LYS A 2 -18.61 27.62 -56.08
N PHE A 3 -19.53 26.81 -55.58
CA PHE A 3 -19.24 25.78 -54.59
C PHE A 3 -18.30 24.75 -55.23
N GLN A 4 -17.08 24.61 -54.70
CA GLN A 4 -16.09 23.63 -55.19
C GLN A 4 -16.12 22.39 -54.29
N PRO A 5 -16.85 21.31 -54.67
CA PRO A 5 -17.08 20.16 -53.81
C PRO A 5 -15.79 19.46 -53.36
N GLY A 6 -14.73 19.48 -54.18
CA GLY A 6 -13.44 18.86 -53.82
C GLY A 6 -12.73 19.49 -52.61
N ARG A 7 -12.85 20.81 -52.40
CA ARG A 7 -12.25 21.49 -51.23
C ARG A 7 -13.03 21.25 -49.95
N PHE A 8 -14.34 21.12 -50.06
CA PHE A 8 -15.22 20.78 -48.93
C PHE A 8 -14.96 19.34 -48.46
N ILE A 9 -14.84 18.40 -49.40
CA ILE A 9 -14.54 16.99 -49.11
C ILE A 9 -13.15 16.83 -48.47
N LEU A 10 -12.12 17.52 -48.97
CA LEU A 10 -10.79 17.51 -48.33
C LEU A 10 -10.80 18.10 -46.93
N GLY A 11 -11.56 19.17 -46.70
CA GLY A 11 -11.70 19.78 -45.37
C GLY A 11 -12.38 18.85 -44.37
N VAL A 12 -13.44 18.14 -44.78
CA VAL A 12 -14.14 17.17 -43.95
C VAL A 12 -13.26 15.94 -43.66
N LEU A 13 -12.52 15.42 -44.65
CA LEU A 13 -11.57 14.31 -44.45
C LEU A 13 -10.42 14.70 -43.51
N SER A 14 -9.87 15.91 -43.65
CA SER A 14 -8.81 16.39 -42.77
C SER A 14 -9.32 16.59 -41.34
N LEU A 15 -10.53 17.12 -41.16
CA LEU A 15 -11.17 17.23 -39.85
C LEU A 15 -11.47 15.86 -39.25
N LEU A 16 -11.93 14.89 -40.04
CA LEU A 16 -12.14 13.52 -39.58
C LEU A 16 -10.82 12.85 -39.19
N ILE A 17 -9.74 13.04 -39.95
CA ILE A 17 -8.40 12.52 -39.58
C ILE A 17 -7.91 13.19 -38.30
N VAL A 18 -8.09 14.50 -38.12
CA VAL A 18 -7.70 15.21 -36.90
C VAL A 18 -8.57 14.80 -35.71
N VAL A 19 -9.88 14.61 -35.88
CA VAL A 19 -10.80 14.18 -34.82
C VAL A 19 -10.61 12.70 -34.50
N SER A 20 -10.34 11.84 -35.48
CA SER A 20 -9.99 10.44 -35.27
C SER A 20 -8.58 10.30 -34.70
N PHE A 21 -7.64 11.17 -35.07
CA PHE A 21 -6.31 11.23 -34.46
C PHE A 21 -6.40 11.77 -33.03
N LEU A 22 -7.20 12.81 -32.76
CA LEU A 22 -7.47 13.27 -31.40
C LEU A 22 -8.24 12.23 -30.60
N GLY A 23 -9.21 11.54 -31.18
CA GLY A 23 -9.96 10.46 -30.54
C GLY A 23 -9.08 9.26 -30.23
N TYR A 24 -8.21 8.88 -31.16
CA TYR A 24 -7.19 7.84 -31.00
C TYR A 24 -6.12 8.25 -29.98
N VAL A 25 -5.64 9.50 -30.01
CA VAL A 25 -4.72 10.07 -29.03
C VAL A 25 -5.41 10.13 -27.67
N LEU A 26 -6.69 10.51 -27.56
CA LEU A 26 -7.46 10.58 -26.32
C LEU A 26 -7.77 9.19 -25.74
N GLU A 27 -8.10 8.20 -26.56
CA GLU A 27 -8.15 6.78 -26.15
C GLU A 27 -6.76 6.27 -25.70
N PHE A 28 -5.68 6.83 -26.25
CA PHE A 28 -4.31 6.63 -25.77
C PHE A 28 -3.94 7.49 -24.54
N SER A 29 -4.76 8.49 -24.15
CA SER A 29 -4.37 9.52 -23.18
C SER A 29 -5.01 9.40 -21.80
N LEU A 30 -6.04 8.58 -21.63
CA LEU A 30 -6.65 8.26 -20.33
C LEU A 30 -6.85 6.74 -20.29
N PRO A 31 -6.19 6.00 -19.38
CA PRO A 31 -6.27 4.54 -19.38
C PRO A 31 -7.71 4.08 -19.08
N THR A 32 -8.47 3.77 -20.11
CA THR A 32 -9.83 3.22 -20.01
C THR A 32 -9.85 1.73 -19.64
N ARG A 33 -8.68 1.11 -19.56
CA ARG A 33 -8.46 -0.31 -19.21
C ARG A 33 -7.14 -0.43 -18.46
N ALA A 34 -7.00 -1.51 -17.67
CA ALA A 34 -5.71 -1.92 -17.13
C ALA A 34 -4.64 -2.04 -18.25
N PRO A 35 -3.34 -1.92 -17.93
CA PRO A 35 -2.26 -2.07 -18.90
C PRO A 35 -2.41 -3.36 -19.73
N LYS A 36 -1.98 -3.33 -20.99
CA LYS A 36 -2.00 -4.54 -21.83
C LYS A 36 -1.07 -5.58 -21.21
N LEU A 37 -1.47 -6.85 -21.23
CA LEU A 37 -0.59 -7.94 -20.75
C LEU A 37 0.76 -7.97 -21.49
N SER A 38 0.80 -7.57 -22.77
CA SER A 38 2.05 -7.49 -23.52
C SER A 38 3.01 -6.38 -23.06
N SER A 39 2.57 -5.48 -22.17
CA SER A 39 3.44 -4.48 -21.51
C SER A 39 3.82 -4.87 -20.08
N THR A 40 3.45 -6.07 -19.63
CA THR A 40 3.79 -6.59 -18.30
C THR A 40 4.65 -7.84 -18.42
N TYR A 41 5.23 -8.29 -17.30
CA TYR A 41 5.92 -9.59 -17.24
C TYR A 41 4.95 -10.77 -17.11
N THR A 42 3.69 -10.54 -16.75
CA THR A 42 2.66 -11.58 -16.47
C THR A 42 2.61 -12.70 -17.53
N PRO A 43 2.67 -12.43 -18.85
CA PRO A 43 2.66 -13.51 -19.86
C PRO A 43 3.89 -14.43 -19.86
N SER A 44 4.98 -13.99 -19.24
CA SER A 44 6.27 -14.69 -19.19
C SER A 44 6.57 -15.35 -17.85
N ILE A 45 5.66 -15.23 -16.89
CA ILE A 45 5.81 -15.75 -15.52
C ILE A 45 4.88 -16.96 -15.35
N GLN A 46 5.34 -17.96 -14.60
CA GLN A 46 4.47 -19.05 -14.16
C GLN A 46 3.49 -18.51 -13.11
N PRO A 47 2.17 -18.65 -13.32
CA PRO A 47 1.20 -18.21 -12.33
C PRO A 47 1.32 -19.04 -11.05
N THR A 48 0.81 -18.49 -9.96
CA THR A 48 0.71 -19.21 -8.69
C THR A 48 -0.18 -20.47 -8.83
N PRO A 49 -0.15 -21.39 -7.85
CA PRO A 49 -1.04 -22.56 -7.82
C PRO A 49 -2.54 -22.26 -7.63
N GLN A 50 -2.99 -20.99 -7.66
CA GLN A 50 -4.41 -20.67 -7.55
C GLN A 50 -5.20 -21.24 -8.74
N GLU A 51 -6.16 -22.13 -8.46
CA GLU A 51 -6.92 -22.82 -9.50
C GLU A 51 -8.26 -22.13 -9.81
N ILE A 52 -8.55 -21.96 -11.10
CA ILE A 52 -9.89 -21.58 -11.56
C ILE A 52 -10.88 -22.72 -11.23
N GLY A 53 -12.00 -22.37 -10.61
CA GLY A 53 -13.04 -23.28 -10.11
C GLY A 53 -12.85 -23.72 -8.66
N SER A 54 -11.81 -23.24 -7.98
CA SER A 54 -11.73 -23.28 -6.51
C SER A 54 -12.68 -22.24 -5.89
N TYR A 55 -12.93 -22.34 -4.59
CA TYR A 55 -13.75 -21.38 -3.84
C TYR A 55 -13.00 -20.84 -2.63
N ASP A 56 -13.28 -19.58 -2.29
CA ASP A 56 -13.06 -19.03 -0.95
C ASP A 56 -14.41 -18.93 -0.22
N VAL A 57 -14.51 -19.53 0.96
CA VAL A 57 -15.72 -19.47 1.80
C VAL A 57 -15.37 -18.69 3.07
N LEU A 58 -15.49 -17.36 2.99
CA LEU A 58 -15.19 -16.44 4.09
C LEU A 58 -13.80 -16.68 4.72
N GLY A 59 -12.81 -16.92 3.86
CA GLY A 59 -11.43 -17.17 4.24
C GLY A 59 -11.02 -18.64 4.22
N TYR A 60 -11.93 -19.59 4.02
CA TYR A 60 -11.56 -20.99 3.84
C TYR A 60 -11.39 -21.34 2.37
N VAL A 61 -10.21 -21.82 2.00
CA VAL A 61 -9.95 -22.32 0.66
C VAL A 61 -10.59 -23.70 0.48
N VAL A 62 -11.39 -23.85 -0.57
CA VAL A 62 -11.90 -25.13 -1.07
C VAL A 62 -11.30 -25.34 -2.46
N ASP A 63 -10.35 -26.26 -2.56
CA ASP A 63 -9.73 -26.58 -3.84
C ASP A 63 -10.76 -27.09 -4.87
N LYS A 64 -10.40 -27.03 -6.15
CA LYS A 64 -11.31 -27.36 -7.25
C LYS A 64 -11.86 -28.78 -7.15
N ALA A 65 -11.01 -29.75 -6.84
CA ALA A 65 -11.40 -31.16 -6.76
C ALA A 65 -12.42 -31.40 -5.65
N THR A 66 -12.23 -30.75 -4.49
CA THR A 66 -13.16 -30.79 -3.36
C THR A 66 -14.46 -30.06 -3.69
N ALA A 67 -14.39 -28.90 -4.36
CA ALA A 67 -15.56 -28.17 -4.80
C ALA A 67 -16.43 -29.00 -5.76
N GLU A 68 -15.83 -29.67 -6.75
CA GLU A 68 -16.53 -30.55 -7.69
C GLU A 68 -17.30 -31.68 -6.99
N GLN A 69 -16.75 -32.22 -5.88
CA GLN A 69 -17.40 -33.23 -5.05
C GLN A 69 -18.55 -32.65 -4.24
N LEU A 70 -18.35 -31.51 -3.58
CA LEU A 70 -19.37 -30.83 -2.78
C LEU A 70 -20.58 -30.42 -3.63
N LEU A 71 -20.36 -29.96 -4.87
CA LEU A 71 -21.43 -29.57 -5.80
C LEU A 71 -22.34 -30.74 -6.23
N GLN A 72 -21.97 -32.00 -5.94
CA GLN A 72 -22.83 -33.15 -6.21
C GLN A 72 -23.95 -33.33 -5.17
N THR A 73 -23.87 -32.71 -4.00
CA THR A 73 -24.88 -32.83 -2.93
C THR A 73 -25.65 -31.52 -2.71
N PRO A 74 -26.92 -31.56 -2.27
CA PRO A 74 -27.66 -30.36 -1.89
C PRO A 74 -26.97 -29.54 -0.81
N GLU A 75 -26.37 -30.22 0.19
CA GLU A 75 -25.68 -29.59 1.31
C GLU A 75 -24.42 -28.86 0.83
N GLY A 76 -23.61 -29.48 -0.02
CA GLY A 76 -22.40 -28.86 -0.56
C GLY A 76 -22.71 -27.69 -1.50
N ARG A 77 -23.79 -27.76 -2.29
CA ARG A 77 -24.27 -26.60 -3.06
C ARG A 77 -24.71 -25.43 -2.18
N SER A 78 -25.33 -25.72 -1.03
CA SER A 78 -25.66 -24.67 -0.06
C SER A 78 -24.38 -24.06 0.51
N GLN A 79 -23.41 -24.88 0.91
CA GLN A 79 -22.13 -24.43 1.46
C GLN A 79 -21.34 -23.55 0.49
N LEU A 80 -21.34 -23.89 -0.81
CA LEU A 80 -20.63 -23.13 -1.85
C LEU A 80 -21.50 -22.05 -2.53
N SER A 81 -22.63 -21.70 -1.93
CA SER A 81 -23.49 -20.63 -2.45
C SER A 81 -23.01 -19.24 -2.01
N ALA A 82 -23.32 -18.23 -2.82
CA ALA A 82 -23.12 -16.82 -2.47
C ALA A 82 -23.82 -16.43 -1.15
N GLU A 83 -24.96 -17.07 -0.85
CA GLU A 83 -25.72 -16.91 0.39
C GLU A 83 -24.96 -17.37 1.64
N SER A 84 -23.99 -18.28 1.49
CA SER A 84 -23.11 -18.70 2.58
C SER A 84 -21.80 -17.90 2.62
N GLY A 85 -21.67 -16.86 1.79
CA GLY A 85 -20.45 -16.07 1.66
C GLY A 85 -19.37 -16.76 0.82
N ALA A 86 -19.71 -17.77 0.02
CA ALA A 86 -18.76 -18.39 -0.91
C ALA A 86 -18.49 -17.49 -2.12
N ILE A 87 -17.23 -17.49 -2.59
CA ILE A 87 -16.74 -16.81 -3.78
C ILE A 87 -16.04 -17.86 -4.65
N GLU A 88 -16.55 -18.10 -5.85
CA GLU A 88 -15.86 -18.93 -6.84
C GLU A 88 -14.72 -18.14 -7.47
N ILE A 89 -13.53 -18.73 -7.56
CA ILE A 89 -12.41 -18.15 -8.29
C ILE A 89 -12.61 -18.43 -9.78
N THR A 90 -13.11 -17.43 -10.51
CA THR A 90 -13.32 -17.50 -11.97
C THR A 90 -12.36 -16.57 -12.72
N PRO A 91 -12.15 -16.77 -14.04
CA PRO A 91 -11.40 -15.82 -14.87
C PRO A 91 -11.97 -14.40 -14.81
N GLU A 92 -13.30 -14.26 -14.79
CA GLU A 92 -13.99 -12.97 -14.75
C GLU A 92 -13.76 -12.25 -13.41
N LEU A 93 -13.68 -12.99 -12.30
CA LEU A 93 -13.34 -12.42 -10.99
C LEU A 93 -11.90 -11.89 -10.99
N ILE A 94 -10.95 -12.64 -11.55
CA ILE A 94 -9.55 -12.20 -11.68
C ILE A 94 -9.44 -11.00 -12.62
N GLU A 95 -10.18 -10.97 -13.73
CA GLU A 95 -10.20 -9.83 -14.65
C GLU A 95 -10.81 -8.59 -13.98
N LEU A 96 -11.92 -8.73 -13.26
CA LEU A 96 -12.51 -7.67 -12.44
C LEU A 96 -11.50 -7.14 -11.42
N GLY A 97 -10.79 -8.05 -10.76
CA GLY A 97 -9.74 -7.72 -9.80
C GLY A 97 -8.60 -6.93 -10.39
N ARG A 98 -8.07 -7.40 -11.53
CA ARG A 98 -7.01 -6.70 -12.26
C ARG A 98 -7.46 -5.33 -12.71
N ASP A 99 -8.69 -5.20 -13.22
CA ASP A 99 -9.23 -3.91 -13.63
C ASP A 99 -9.37 -2.95 -12.43
N ALA A 100 -9.91 -3.44 -11.30
CA ALA A 100 -10.04 -2.66 -10.08
C ALA A 100 -8.67 -2.23 -9.52
N PHE A 101 -7.68 -3.12 -9.50
CA PHE A 101 -6.33 -2.84 -9.03
C PHE A 101 -5.67 -1.65 -9.74
N TYR A 102 -5.90 -1.50 -11.05
CA TYR A 102 -5.33 -0.43 -11.87
C TYR A 102 -6.22 0.80 -12.02
N ARG A 103 -7.55 0.69 -11.84
CA ARG A 103 -8.49 1.75 -12.21
C ARG A 103 -9.48 2.17 -11.14
N GLU A 104 -9.76 1.32 -10.17
CA GLU A 104 -10.77 1.64 -9.17
C GLU A 104 -10.19 2.57 -8.09
N THR A 105 -10.84 3.72 -7.92
CA THR A 105 -10.49 4.74 -6.92
C THR A 105 -11.47 4.76 -5.76
N PHE A 106 -12.64 4.11 -5.89
CA PHE A 106 -13.77 4.20 -4.97
C PHE A 106 -14.09 5.64 -4.57
N GLY A 107 -13.98 6.59 -5.52
CA GLY A 107 -14.28 8.00 -5.27
C GLY A 107 -13.18 8.78 -4.54
N ASN A 108 -12.02 8.18 -4.23
CA ASN A 108 -10.95 8.87 -3.49
C ASN A 108 -10.38 10.09 -4.21
N GLU A 109 -10.66 10.26 -5.51
CA GLU A 109 -10.30 11.47 -6.26
C GLU A 109 -10.96 12.73 -5.69
N TYR A 110 -12.12 12.61 -5.03
CA TYR A 110 -12.74 13.73 -4.32
C TYR A 110 -11.91 14.10 -3.08
N PHE A 111 -11.45 13.13 -2.30
CA PHE A 111 -10.60 13.42 -1.15
C PHE A 111 -9.23 13.99 -1.60
N PHE A 112 -8.48 13.25 -2.43
CA PHE A 112 -7.13 13.64 -2.84
C PHE A 112 -7.08 14.97 -3.61
N THR A 113 -8.06 15.23 -4.49
CA THR A 113 -8.07 16.48 -5.26
C THR A 113 -8.79 17.61 -4.53
N ASP A 114 -9.99 17.37 -4.00
CA ASP A 114 -10.84 18.46 -3.53
C ASP A 114 -10.65 18.78 -2.04
N VAL A 115 -10.26 17.80 -1.22
CA VAL A 115 -9.99 18.03 0.20
C VAL A 115 -8.50 18.29 0.42
N LEU A 116 -7.64 17.33 0.09
CA LEU A 116 -6.19 17.40 0.32
C LEU A 116 -5.52 18.45 -0.60
N GLY A 117 -5.97 18.57 -1.85
CA GLY A 117 -5.36 19.47 -2.82
C GLY A 117 -4.03 18.97 -3.38
N ALA A 118 -3.93 17.65 -3.64
CA ALA A 118 -2.72 16.99 -4.14
C ALA A 118 -2.22 17.51 -5.50
N ILE A 119 -3.06 18.25 -6.23
CA ILE A 119 -2.72 18.85 -7.54
C ILE A 119 -2.80 20.37 -7.55
N ASP A 120 -3.02 21.02 -6.40
CA ASP A 120 -3.15 22.48 -6.29
C ASP A 120 -1.88 23.14 -5.71
N GLY A 121 -0.91 22.32 -5.28
CA GLY A 121 0.38 22.74 -4.75
C GLY A 121 1.47 22.96 -5.83
N PRO A 122 2.75 23.00 -5.42
CA PRO A 122 3.88 23.11 -6.35
C PRO A 122 4.01 21.89 -7.28
N ILE A 123 3.65 20.70 -6.78
CA ILE A 123 3.43 19.50 -7.60
C ILE A 123 1.96 19.55 -8.07
N ASN A 124 1.74 19.65 -9.38
CA ASN A 124 0.42 19.80 -9.97
C ASN A 124 0.38 19.24 -11.39
N LEU A 125 -0.81 19.23 -12.01
CA LEU A 125 -1.00 18.66 -13.35
C LEU A 125 -0.06 19.26 -14.41
N ILE A 126 0.30 20.54 -14.31
CA ILE A 126 1.20 21.19 -15.27
C ILE A 126 2.63 20.71 -15.07
N SER A 127 3.14 20.73 -13.82
CA SER A 127 4.51 20.30 -13.53
C SER A 127 4.71 18.81 -13.79
N VAL A 128 3.73 17.97 -13.43
CA VAL A 128 3.71 16.53 -13.76
C VAL A 128 3.68 16.32 -15.28
N SER A 129 2.77 16.97 -16.01
CA SER A 129 2.69 16.81 -17.48
C SER A 129 3.96 17.26 -18.19
N LYS A 130 4.62 18.33 -17.72
CA LYS A 130 5.91 18.79 -18.24
C LYS A 130 7.02 17.76 -17.98
N ALA A 131 7.07 17.19 -16.79
CA ALA A 131 8.03 16.14 -16.43
C ALA A 131 7.84 14.90 -17.30
N ILE A 132 6.60 14.43 -17.48
CA ILE A 132 6.29 13.27 -18.34
C ILE A 132 6.65 13.56 -19.80
N ALA A 133 6.32 14.74 -20.32
CA ALA A 133 6.69 15.12 -21.67
C ALA A 133 8.22 15.14 -21.88
N ALA A 134 8.99 15.55 -20.85
CA ALA A 134 10.45 15.56 -20.89
C ALA A 134 11.07 14.15 -20.96
N LEU A 135 10.35 13.10 -20.55
CA LEU A 135 10.79 11.70 -20.73
C LEU A 135 10.87 11.29 -22.21
N GLY A 136 10.19 12.02 -23.12
CA GLY A 136 10.18 11.68 -24.55
C GLY A 136 9.59 10.29 -24.84
N GLY A 137 8.66 9.83 -23.99
CA GLY A 137 8.02 8.52 -24.07
C GLY A 137 8.85 7.36 -23.51
N LYS A 138 10.02 7.62 -22.90
CA LYS A 138 10.77 6.61 -22.15
C LYS A 138 10.10 6.34 -20.80
N PRO A 139 10.20 5.11 -20.27
CA PRO A 139 9.74 4.80 -18.92
C PRO A 139 10.65 5.46 -17.86
N THR A 140 10.13 5.62 -16.65
CA THR A 140 10.92 5.95 -15.45
C THR A 140 10.27 5.31 -14.22
N THR A 141 11.08 4.90 -13.24
CA THR A 141 10.61 4.54 -11.88
C THR A 141 10.46 5.78 -10.99
N ASN A 142 11.07 6.89 -11.39
CA ASN A 142 11.07 8.10 -10.58
C ASN A 142 10.86 9.32 -11.49
N LEU A 143 9.61 9.78 -11.57
CA LEU A 143 9.30 11.02 -12.27
C LEU A 143 9.90 12.20 -11.50
N GLN A 144 10.91 12.84 -12.08
CA GLN A 144 11.55 14.01 -11.50
C GLN A 144 10.82 15.30 -11.87
N ILE A 145 10.47 16.10 -10.86
CA ILE A 145 9.75 17.37 -11.04
C ILE A 145 10.62 18.55 -10.61
N THR A 146 10.85 19.50 -11.52
CA THR A 146 11.58 20.72 -11.21
C THR A 146 10.64 21.81 -10.70
N LEU A 147 10.97 22.39 -9.54
CA LEU A 147 10.22 23.51 -8.97
C LEU A 147 10.38 24.79 -9.81
N ASP A 148 9.28 25.50 -10.03
CA ASP A 148 9.24 26.74 -10.82
C ASP A 148 9.43 28.01 -9.97
N ARG A 149 9.40 27.87 -8.64
CA ARG A 149 9.54 28.95 -7.67
C ARG A 149 10.14 28.44 -6.36
N ASP A 150 10.58 29.37 -5.52
CA ASP A 150 10.95 29.07 -4.15
C ASP A 150 9.70 28.62 -3.37
N VAL A 151 9.85 27.57 -2.58
CA VAL A 151 8.77 26.96 -1.79
C VAL A 151 9.31 26.65 -0.40
N THR A 152 8.53 26.97 0.63
CA THR A 152 8.77 26.51 2.00
C THR A 152 7.65 25.58 2.40
N VAL A 153 7.99 24.36 2.83
CA VAL A 153 7.07 23.30 3.25
C VAL A 153 7.64 22.67 4.51
N GLY A 154 6.86 22.56 5.58
CA GLY A 154 7.30 21.94 6.83
C GLY A 154 8.57 22.52 7.44
N GLY A 155 8.78 23.84 7.29
CA GLY A 155 10.00 24.53 7.72
C GLY A 155 11.25 24.31 6.85
N ARG A 156 11.17 23.49 5.79
CA ARG A 156 12.25 23.29 4.81
C ARG A 156 12.03 24.20 3.61
N SER A 157 13.07 24.89 3.16
CA SER A 157 13.01 25.77 1.99
C SER A 157 13.69 25.13 0.79
N PHE A 158 12.99 25.12 -0.33
CA PHE A 158 13.42 24.59 -1.62
C PHE A 158 13.49 25.75 -2.61
N ALA A 159 14.65 25.94 -3.23
CA ALA A 159 14.82 26.99 -4.22
C ALA A 159 14.16 26.61 -5.55
N ALA A 160 13.75 27.61 -6.33
CA ALA A 160 13.38 27.43 -7.72
C ALA A 160 14.49 26.68 -8.48
N GLY A 161 14.11 25.73 -9.34
CA GLY A 161 15.04 24.85 -10.03
C GLY A 161 15.45 23.60 -9.25
N THR A 162 15.05 23.45 -7.98
CA THR A 162 15.24 22.19 -7.25
C THR A 162 14.50 21.05 -7.97
N VAL A 163 15.19 19.93 -8.17
CA VAL A 163 14.62 18.72 -8.77
C VAL A 163 14.15 17.80 -7.65
N LEU A 164 12.84 17.55 -7.62
CA LEU A 164 12.19 16.66 -6.68
C LEU A 164 12.11 15.25 -7.25
N ASN A 165 12.48 14.25 -6.46
CA ASN A 165 12.30 12.84 -6.77
C ASN A 165 10.96 12.39 -6.16
N THR A 166 10.01 12.02 -7.01
CA THR A 166 8.66 11.65 -6.55
C THR A 166 8.49 10.15 -6.36
N GLY A 167 9.34 9.33 -6.99
CA GLY A 167 9.17 7.88 -7.08
C GLY A 167 7.89 7.47 -7.83
N LEU A 168 7.30 8.38 -8.62
CA LEU A 168 6.17 8.06 -9.46
C LEU A 168 6.66 7.31 -10.71
N ASP A 169 6.25 6.05 -10.81
CA ASP A 169 6.46 5.20 -11.97
C ASP A 169 5.64 5.68 -13.17
N VAL A 170 6.28 5.86 -14.32
CA VAL A 170 5.61 6.21 -15.58
C VAL A 170 5.97 5.17 -16.64
N PRO A 171 5.01 4.33 -17.07
CA PRO A 171 5.26 3.34 -18.11
C PRO A 171 5.63 4.00 -19.43
N ALA A 172 6.34 3.25 -20.28
CA ALA A 172 6.76 3.75 -21.60
C ALA A 172 5.55 4.30 -22.39
N ARG A 173 5.67 5.55 -22.85
CA ARG A 173 4.63 6.28 -23.61
C ARG A 173 3.31 6.52 -22.86
N SER A 174 3.26 6.31 -21.55
CA SER A 174 2.13 6.73 -20.74
C SER A 174 2.12 8.26 -20.55
N LEU A 175 0.92 8.83 -20.42
CA LEU A 175 0.73 10.25 -20.09
C LEU A 175 0.38 10.48 -18.63
N ILE A 176 0.20 9.41 -17.86
CA ILE A 176 -0.18 9.44 -16.45
C ILE A 176 0.70 8.42 -15.71
N PRO A 177 1.17 8.72 -14.50
CA PRO A 177 1.85 7.76 -13.65
C PRO A 177 1.01 6.51 -13.38
N LEU A 178 1.67 5.40 -13.09
CA LEU A 178 1.01 4.14 -12.76
C LEU A 178 0.13 4.32 -11.50
N GLY A 179 -1.09 3.80 -11.53
CA GLY A 179 -2.03 3.88 -10.42
C GLY A 179 -2.68 5.25 -10.18
N MET A 180 -2.42 6.26 -11.01
CA MET A 180 -3.17 7.51 -10.99
C MET A 180 -4.30 7.49 -12.03
N GLN A 181 -5.50 7.90 -11.65
CA GLN A 181 -6.67 7.94 -12.52
C GLN A 181 -7.26 9.33 -12.60
N ALA A 182 -7.54 9.81 -13.83
CA ALA A 182 -8.12 11.12 -14.04
C ALA A 182 -9.63 11.03 -14.31
N HIS A 183 -10.42 11.67 -13.45
CA HIS A 183 -11.86 11.72 -13.51
C HIS A 183 -12.31 13.12 -13.89
N LYS A 184 -13.18 13.24 -14.88
CA LYS A 184 -13.72 14.54 -15.31
C LYS A 184 -15.22 14.57 -15.08
N LYS A 185 -15.67 15.48 -14.22
CA LYS A 185 -17.11 15.77 -14.00
C LYS A 185 -17.34 17.27 -14.25
N GLY A 186 -18.02 17.58 -15.35
CA GLY A 186 -18.16 18.97 -15.82
C GLY A 186 -16.81 19.56 -16.26
N SER A 187 -16.43 20.70 -15.69
CA SER A 187 -15.16 21.39 -15.99
C SER A 187 -14.00 20.97 -15.08
N ARG A 188 -14.26 20.26 -13.98
CA ARG A 188 -13.23 19.90 -12.99
C ARG A 188 -12.63 18.53 -13.30
N VAL A 189 -11.31 18.50 -13.33
CA VAL A 189 -10.50 17.27 -13.38
C VAL A 189 -10.09 16.92 -11.96
N ARG A 190 -10.23 15.65 -11.60
CA ARG A 190 -9.77 15.09 -10.33
C ARG A 190 -8.83 13.94 -10.60
N ILE A 191 -7.83 13.77 -9.76
CA ILE A 191 -6.92 12.64 -9.76
C ILE A 191 -7.22 11.80 -8.52
N GLY A 192 -7.50 10.52 -8.74
CA GLY A 192 -7.60 9.49 -7.71
C GLY A 192 -6.45 8.49 -7.82
N LEU A 193 -6.28 7.69 -6.79
CA LEU A 193 -5.18 6.73 -6.64
C LEU A 193 -5.74 5.30 -6.56
N THR A 194 -4.99 4.33 -7.11
CA THR A 194 -5.34 2.90 -7.08
C THR A 194 -4.19 2.08 -6.48
N CYS A 195 -4.41 0.78 -6.25
CA CYS A 195 -3.40 -0.13 -5.71
C CYS A 195 -2.08 -0.13 -6.50
N ALA A 196 -2.17 0.02 -7.82
CA ALA A 196 -1.02 0.00 -8.73
C ALA A 196 -0.01 1.14 -8.51
N LEU A 197 -0.36 2.20 -7.75
CA LEU A 197 0.58 3.25 -7.41
C LEU A 197 1.70 2.72 -6.50
N CYS A 198 1.33 1.88 -5.53
CA CYS A 198 2.26 1.33 -4.53
C CYS A 198 2.66 -0.13 -4.80
N HIS A 199 1.86 -0.88 -5.56
CA HIS A 199 1.98 -2.34 -5.72
C HIS A 199 2.21 -2.79 -7.16
N ALA A 200 2.67 -1.89 -8.03
CA ALA A 200 3.25 -2.25 -9.30
C ALA A 200 4.47 -1.36 -9.55
N ALA A 201 5.49 -1.94 -10.17
CA ALA A 201 6.75 -1.25 -10.47
C ALA A 201 7.11 -1.40 -11.95
N ILE A 202 8.05 -0.59 -12.41
CA ILE A 202 8.59 -0.64 -13.76
C ILE A 202 10.00 -1.21 -13.72
N ASP A 203 10.26 -2.25 -14.51
CA ASP A 203 11.63 -2.58 -14.86
C ASP A 203 12.17 -1.53 -15.81
N GLN A 204 13.15 -0.73 -15.36
CA GLN A 204 13.71 0.35 -16.15
C GLN A 204 14.44 -0.16 -17.41
N ALA A 205 14.97 -1.38 -17.39
CA ALA A 205 15.71 -1.95 -18.51
C ALA A 205 14.79 -2.32 -19.69
N SER A 206 13.70 -3.05 -19.42
CA SER A 206 12.72 -3.46 -20.43
C SER A 206 11.61 -2.42 -20.67
N GLY A 207 11.32 -1.59 -19.66
CA GLY A 207 10.14 -0.72 -19.61
C GLY A 207 8.83 -1.46 -19.36
N GLN A 208 8.87 -2.75 -19.00
CA GLN A 208 7.70 -3.54 -18.67
C GLN A 208 7.28 -3.32 -17.21
N ILE A 209 5.98 -3.49 -16.95
CA ILE A 209 5.42 -3.44 -15.61
C ILE A 209 5.60 -4.80 -14.93
N ILE A 210 6.16 -4.78 -13.72
CA ILE A 210 6.20 -5.91 -12.81
C ILE A 210 4.96 -5.79 -11.91
N GLU A 211 3.89 -6.52 -12.27
CA GLU A 211 2.65 -6.51 -11.50
C GLU A 211 2.88 -7.19 -10.14
N GLY A 212 2.51 -6.53 -9.05
CA GLY A 212 2.66 -7.06 -7.69
C GLY A 212 3.94 -6.64 -6.97
N ALA A 213 4.97 -6.19 -7.71
CA ALA A 213 6.17 -5.65 -7.10
C ALA A 213 5.87 -4.32 -6.37
N PRO A 214 6.39 -4.12 -5.15
CA PRO A 214 6.21 -2.85 -4.45
C PRO A 214 6.98 -1.74 -5.17
N ASN A 215 6.39 -0.54 -5.20
CA ASN A 215 7.15 0.65 -5.55
C ASN A 215 7.98 1.08 -4.33
N VAL A 216 9.27 0.79 -4.39
CA VAL A 216 10.22 0.93 -3.27
C VAL A 216 10.80 2.34 -3.12
N ASP A 217 10.54 3.25 -4.06
CA ASP A 217 11.03 4.63 -4.02
C ASP A 217 9.93 5.70 -4.13
N LEU A 218 8.66 5.30 -4.16
CA LEU A 218 7.50 6.20 -4.08
C LEU A 218 7.58 7.09 -2.84
N ASP A 219 7.68 8.40 -3.04
CA ASP A 219 7.81 9.36 -1.96
C ASP A 219 6.44 9.94 -1.55
N THR A 220 5.65 9.12 -0.88
CA THR A 220 4.30 9.51 -0.43
C THR A 220 4.34 10.65 0.59
N GLY A 221 5.40 10.76 1.39
CA GLY A 221 5.63 11.85 2.33
C GLY A 221 5.79 13.18 1.61
N LEU A 222 6.73 13.25 0.65
CA LEU A 222 6.92 14.44 -0.18
C LEU A 222 5.63 14.85 -0.92
N LEU A 223 4.94 13.89 -1.55
CA LEU A 223 3.71 14.16 -2.31
C LEU A 223 2.61 14.74 -1.42
N GLN A 224 2.45 14.24 -0.19
CA GLN A 224 1.46 14.74 0.77
C GLN A 224 1.86 16.10 1.36
N ALA A 225 3.13 16.29 1.73
CA ALA A 225 3.63 17.56 2.27
C ALA A 225 3.50 18.72 1.26
N PHE A 226 3.56 18.42 -0.03
CA PHE A 226 3.41 19.43 -1.09
C PHE A 226 1.95 19.72 -1.46
N ALA A 227 0.98 19.06 -0.83
CA ALA A 227 -0.44 19.37 -1.00
C ALA A 227 -0.82 20.67 -0.27
N THR A 228 -1.98 21.24 -0.60
CA THR A 228 -2.40 22.53 -0.02
C THR A 228 -3.12 22.42 1.32
N ASN A 229 -3.53 21.21 1.73
CA ASN A 229 -4.26 20.89 2.96
C ASN A 229 -3.75 19.56 3.53
N SER A 230 -2.43 19.43 3.71
CA SER A 230 -1.79 18.19 4.17
C SER A 230 -2.29 17.74 5.54
N ALA A 231 -2.76 18.67 6.39
CA ALA A 231 -3.35 18.37 7.69
C ALA A 231 -4.64 17.55 7.59
N ALA A 232 -5.25 17.42 6.41
CA ALA A 232 -6.30 16.42 6.16
C ALA A 232 -5.85 14.98 6.43
N MET A 233 -4.53 14.74 6.37
CA MET A 233 -3.87 13.46 6.64
C MET A 233 -3.09 13.48 7.97
N PHE A 234 -3.45 14.36 8.93
CA PHE A 234 -2.69 14.48 10.19
C PHE A 234 -2.59 13.15 10.95
N ARG A 235 -3.59 12.27 10.83
CA ARG A 235 -3.67 11.00 11.56
C ARG A 235 -2.61 9.98 11.16
N GLN A 236 -2.02 10.13 9.98
CA GLN A 236 -0.88 9.33 9.52
C GLN A 236 0.44 9.85 10.11
N THR A 237 0.42 10.97 10.85
CA THR A 237 1.58 11.55 11.50
C THR A 237 1.46 11.43 13.02
N GLY A 238 2.48 11.90 13.75
CA GLY A 238 2.46 12.10 15.19
C GLY A 238 1.88 13.44 15.65
N VAL A 239 1.42 14.31 14.74
CA VAL A 239 0.93 15.65 15.09
C VAL A 239 -0.45 15.55 15.73
N LYS A 240 -0.61 16.16 16.90
CA LYS A 240 -1.88 16.20 17.63
C LYS A 240 -2.52 17.57 17.45
N PRO A 241 -3.67 17.69 16.75
CA PRO A 241 -4.30 18.99 16.55
C PRO A 241 -4.59 19.77 17.85
N GLN A 242 -4.84 19.07 18.96
CA GLN A 242 -5.12 19.69 20.27
C GLN A 242 -3.88 20.36 20.90
N THR A 243 -2.67 20.07 20.42
CA THR A 243 -1.44 20.70 20.91
C THR A 243 -1.04 21.93 20.09
N ILE A 244 -1.68 22.15 18.94
CA ILE A 244 -1.44 23.33 18.12
C ILE A 244 -2.22 24.51 18.70
N PRO A 245 -1.64 25.73 18.76
CA PRO A 245 -2.36 26.92 19.19
C PRO A 245 -3.67 27.10 18.42
N LEU A 246 -4.72 27.54 19.10
CA LEU A 246 -6.00 27.83 18.47
C LEU A 246 -5.86 28.95 17.42
N GLY A 247 -6.59 28.79 16.31
CA GLY A 247 -6.80 29.86 15.34
C GLY A 247 -8.11 30.58 15.58
N ASP A 248 -8.52 31.38 14.59
CA ASP A 248 -9.73 32.22 14.70
C ASP A 248 -11.00 31.53 14.17
N ARG A 249 -10.87 30.38 13.49
CA ARG A 249 -11.99 29.70 12.85
C ARG A 249 -12.83 28.93 13.87
N THR A 250 -14.11 29.27 13.92
CA THR A 250 -15.08 28.63 14.80
C THR A 250 -15.90 27.56 14.11
N TYR A 251 -16.38 26.60 14.90
CA TYR A 251 -17.29 25.53 14.48
C TYR A 251 -18.22 25.17 15.65
N VAL A 252 -19.27 24.39 15.37
CA VAL A 252 -20.14 23.81 16.38
C VAL A 252 -19.63 22.40 16.72
N ASN A 253 -19.22 22.21 17.98
CA ASN A 253 -18.70 20.92 18.44
C ASN A 253 -19.81 19.89 18.72
N THR A 254 -19.42 18.68 19.14
CA THR A 254 -20.37 17.60 19.47
C THR A 254 -21.38 17.99 20.56
N ALA A 255 -21.03 18.91 21.47
CA ALA A 255 -21.91 19.42 22.53
C ALA A 255 -22.85 20.55 22.07
N GLY A 256 -22.82 20.93 20.79
CA GLY A 256 -23.61 22.05 20.26
C GLY A 256 -23.07 23.43 20.64
N GLN A 257 -21.82 23.51 21.11
CA GLN A 257 -21.18 24.75 21.54
C GLN A 257 -20.24 25.28 20.47
N THR A 258 -20.08 26.60 20.42
CA THR A 258 -19.02 27.23 19.61
C THR A 258 -17.66 26.86 20.18
N ALA A 259 -16.80 26.30 19.34
CA ALA A 259 -15.41 25.97 19.63
C ALA A 259 -14.49 26.52 18.52
N TYR A 260 -13.19 26.48 18.75
CA TYR A 260 -12.17 26.99 17.82
C TYR A 260 -11.32 25.84 17.30
N LEU A 261 -11.03 25.87 16.00
CA LEU A 261 -10.09 24.95 15.38
C LEU A 261 -8.63 25.41 15.62
N PRO A 262 -7.64 24.51 15.51
CA PRO A 262 -6.24 24.89 15.55
C PRO A 262 -5.90 25.91 14.45
N ASN A 263 -4.81 26.64 14.65
CA ASN A 263 -4.24 27.49 13.64
C ASN A 263 -3.83 26.63 12.45
N ALA A 264 -4.46 26.88 11.29
CA ALA A 264 -4.29 26.05 10.11
C ALA A 264 -2.85 26.07 9.58
N GLU A 265 -2.18 27.22 9.60
CA GLU A 265 -0.81 27.34 9.08
C GLU A 265 0.18 26.57 9.96
N LEU A 266 0.09 26.74 11.29
CA LEU A 266 0.96 26.03 12.22
C LEU A 266 0.70 24.51 12.21
N LEU A 267 -0.54 24.09 11.99
CA LEU A 267 -0.88 22.67 11.88
C LEU A 267 -0.31 22.07 10.59
N GLU A 268 -0.47 22.75 9.46
CA GLU A 268 0.07 22.32 8.16
C GLU A 268 1.60 22.23 8.21
N ASP A 269 2.28 23.26 8.74
CA ASP A 269 3.74 23.24 8.90
C ASP A 269 4.21 22.06 9.77
N ALA A 270 3.48 21.75 10.84
CA ALA A 270 3.82 20.62 11.71
C ALA A 270 3.62 19.26 11.01
N VAL A 271 2.54 19.12 10.25
CA VAL A 271 2.22 17.89 9.50
C VAL A 271 3.18 17.69 8.34
N ASP A 272 3.45 18.74 7.56
CA ASP A 272 4.41 18.75 6.46
C ASP A 272 5.81 18.36 6.92
N ALA A 273 6.25 18.87 8.07
CA ALA A 273 7.56 18.54 8.62
C ALA A 273 7.71 17.04 8.91
N GLN A 274 6.63 16.39 9.35
CA GLN A 274 6.62 14.95 9.62
C GLN A 274 6.54 14.12 8.34
N PHE A 275 5.74 14.55 7.37
CA PHE A 275 5.71 13.89 6.06
C PHE A 275 7.04 13.99 5.32
N LEU A 276 7.72 15.13 5.38
CA LEU A 276 9.05 15.31 4.77
C LEU A 276 10.14 14.46 5.44
N ALA A 277 9.88 13.87 6.61
CA ALA A 277 10.78 12.94 7.27
C ALA A 277 10.60 11.49 6.80
N TRP A 278 9.52 11.18 6.08
CA TRP A 278 9.27 9.82 5.60
C TRP A 278 10.34 9.39 4.60
N ALA A 279 10.81 8.15 4.75
CA ALA A 279 11.67 7.53 3.76
C ALA A 279 10.84 7.14 2.52
N PRO A 280 11.35 7.32 1.30
CA PRO A 280 10.74 6.77 0.08
C PRO A 280 10.41 5.29 0.21
N GLY A 281 9.33 4.85 -0.46
CA GLY A 281 8.83 3.48 -0.39
C GLY A 281 8.06 3.14 0.88
N ASN A 282 7.87 4.09 1.80
CA ASN A 282 7.13 3.90 3.04
C ASN A 282 5.82 4.70 3.06
N PHE A 283 4.83 4.17 3.79
CA PHE A 283 3.55 4.79 4.03
C PHE A 283 3.00 4.39 5.40
N ASP A 284 2.36 5.32 6.11
CA ASP A 284 1.68 5.03 7.36
C ASP A 284 0.18 4.76 7.14
N SER A 285 -0.22 3.51 7.34
CA SER A 285 -1.61 3.06 7.28
C SER A 285 -2.26 2.88 8.65
N SER A 286 -1.58 3.28 9.74
CA SER A 286 -2.07 3.21 11.13
C SER A 286 -3.19 4.20 11.41
N PRO A 287 -4.10 3.87 12.35
CA PRO A 287 -5.03 4.84 12.93
C PRO A 287 -4.55 5.45 14.26
N ASP A 288 -3.33 5.20 14.71
CA ASP A 288 -2.85 5.55 16.07
C ASP A 288 -2.33 6.98 16.23
N ASN A 289 -2.11 7.70 15.12
CA ASN A 289 -1.51 9.04 15.10
C ASN A 289 -0.13 9.05 15.76
N ASN A 290 0.66 8.03 15.44
CA ASN A 290 2.10 8.02 15.61
C ASN A 290 2.75 8.06 14.23
N ASN A 291 3.95 8.65 14.13
CA ASN A 291 4.69 8.69 12.88
C ASN A 291 5.53 7.42 12.76
N ASN A 292 4.94 6.33 12.26
CA ASN A 292 5.60 5.02 12.18
C ASN A 292 5.33 4.32 10.83
N PRO A 293 5.60 5.01 9.70
CA PRO A 293 5.36 4.45 8.38
C PRO A 293 6.15 3.15 8.18
N SER A 294 5.56 2.26 7.41
CA SER A 294 6.17 0.97 7.04
C SER A 294 6.31 0.88 5.53
N GLN A 295 7.19 0.00 5.06
CA GLN A 295 7.41 -0.19 3.64
C GLN A 295 6.13 -0.62 2.92
N ASN A 296 6.01 -0.25 1.64
CA ASN A 296 5.01 -0.80 0.74
C ASN A 296 5.21 -2.32 0.66
N PRO A 297 4.26 -3.15 1.14
CA PRO A 297 4.41 -4.59 1.08
C PRO A 297 4.25 -5.08 -0.37
N SER A 298 4.85 -6.24 -0.66
CA SER A 298 4.61 -6.93 -1.92
C SER A 298 3.16 -7.38 -2.07
N SER A 299 2.66 -7.39 -3.30
CA SER A 299 1.36 -7.99 -3.69
C SER A 299 1.49 -9.40 -4.27
N PHE A 300 2.64 -10.07 -4.09
CA PHE A 300 2.77 -11.53 -4.23
C PHE A 300 2.15 -12.19 -2.99
N THR A 301 0.82 -12.33 -2.97
CA THR A 301 0.05 -12.63 -1.75
C THR A 301 -0.30 -14.10 -1.56
N PHE A 302 -0.09 -14.94 -2.56
CA PHE A 302 -0.48 -16.34 -2.46
C PHE A 302 0.20 -17.00 -1.23
N ASP A 303 -0.61 -17.68 -0.42
CA ASP A 303 -0.19 -18.37 0.83
C ASP A 303 0.61 -17.50 1.82
N SER A 304 0.41 -16.17 1.80
CA SER A 304 1.20 -15.20 2.57
C SER A 304 0.48 -14.63 3.79
N TYR A 305 -0.63 -15.25 4.19
CA TYR A 305 -1.47 -14.80 5.29
C TYR A 305 -0.78 -15.00 6.65
N PRO A 306 -1.18 -14.26 7.70
CA PRO A 306 -2.02 -13.06 7.63
C PRO A 306 -1.30 -11.91 6.90
N TYR A 307 -2.05 -10.88 6.48
CA TYR A 307 -1.51 -9.77 5.67
C TYR A 307 -1.32 -8.46 6.46
N GLY A 308 -0.58 -7.53 5.85
CA GLY A 308 -0.08 -6.31 6.50
C GLY A 308 1.13 -6.59 7.39
N TRP A 309 1.93 -5.58 7.71
CA TRP A 309 3.16 -5.77 8.49
C TRP A 309 2.90 -6.34 9.89
N SER A 310 1.85 -5.89 10.59
CA SER A 310 1.46 -6.43 11.89
C SER A 310 0.68 -7.74 11.84
N GLY A 311 0.27 -8.20 10.64
CA GLY A 311 -0.60 -9.38 10.49
C GLY A 311 -2.06 -9.17 10.90
N PHE A 312 -2.54 -7.93 10.96
CA PHE A 312 -3.92 -7.64 11.38
C PHE A 312 -4.98 -8.12 10.40
N SER A 313 -4.60 -8.24 9.12
CA SER A 313 -5.52 -8.58 8.04
C SER A 313 -5.58 -10.10 7.91
N ALA A 314 -6.44 -10.71 8.72
CA ALA A 314 -6.35 -12.12 9.07
C ALA A 314 -7.72 -12.82 9.17
N VAL A 315 -8.80 -12.12 8.79
CA VAL A 315 -10.20 -12.55 8.98
C VAL A 315 -10.99 -12.28 7.70
N GLY A 316 -11.90 -13.18 7.33
CA GLY A 316 -12.78 -13.03 6.16
C GLY A 316 -12.15 -13.47 4.84
N TRP A 317 -12.77 -13.07 3.73
CA TRP A 317 -12.45 -13.60 2.39
C TRP A 317 -10.95 -13.56 2.05
N PHE A 318 -10.49 -14.62 1.39
CA PHE A 318 -9.11 -14.82 0.94
C PHE A 318 -8.09 -14.75 2.10
N HIS A 319 -8.36 -15.48 3.18
CA HIS A 319 -7.62 -15.41 4.45
C HIS A 319 -7.46 -13.98 5.03
N GLY A 320 -8.40 -13.08 4.72
CA GLY A 320 -8.35 -11.68 5.11
C GLY A 320 -7.62 -10.78 4.12
N LEU A 321 -7.31 -11.19 2.88
CA LEU A 321 -6.75 -10.28 1.88
C LEU A 321 -7.76 -9.20 1.49
N THR A 322 -9.06 -9.54 1.49
CA THR A 322 -10.13 -8.57 1.27
C THR A 322 -10.17 -7.50 2.38
N THR A 323 -9.82 -7.85 3.62
CA THR A 323 -9.66 -6.87 4.72
C THR A 323 -8.53 -5.88 4.44
N LEU A 324 -7.41 -6.33 3.87
CA LEU A 324 -6.27 -5.48 3.56
C LEU A 324 -6.66 -4.48 2.46
N ASN A 325 -7.23 -5.00 1.38
CA ASN A 325 -7.72 -4.19 0.25
C ASN A 325 -8.76 -3.16 0.73
N ASN A 326 -9.65 -3.58 1.62
CA ASN A 326 -10.65 -2.68 2.19
C ASN A 326 -10.00 -1.58 3.05
N ASN A 327 -9.04 -1.90 3.90
CA ASN A 327 -8.41 -0.91 4.78
C ASN A 327 -7.78 0.25 3.97
N VAL A 328 -7.18 -0.04 2.82
CA VAL A 328 -6.63 0.98 1.92
C VAL A 328 -7.73 1.88 1.36
N HIS A 329 -8.80 1.28 0.81
CA HIS A 329 -9.84 2.03 0.08
C HIS A 329 -10.93 2.64 0.97
N ALA A 330 -11.27 2.04 2.11
CA ALA A 330 -12.29 2.56 3.02
C ALA A 330 -11.72 3.45 4.12
N THR A 331 -10.45 3.25 4.52
CA THR A 331 -9.87 3.96 5.68
C THR A 331 -8.72 4.88 5.29
N ASN A 332 -7.71 4.41 4.54
CA ASN A 332 -6.48 5.19 4.33
C ASN A 332 -6.62 6.26 3.24
N SER A 333 -7.37 5.97 2.17
CA SER A 333 -7.58 6.91 1.06
C SER A 333 -8.66 7.98 1.33
N ASP A 334 -9.42 7.83 2.41
CA ASP A 334 -10.37 8.83 2.92
C ASP A 334 -10.39 8.84 4.45
N PRO A 335 -9.55 9.65 5.10
CA PRO A 335 -9.55 9.83 6.54
C PRO A 335 -10.88 10.27 7.15
N THR A 336 -11.85 10.80 6.40
CA THR A 336 -13.14 11.25 6.98
C THR A 336 -13.93 10.09 7.61
N THR A 337 -13.70 8.86 7.13
CA THR A 337 -14.31 7.63 7.65
C THR A 337 -13.95 7.35 9.12
N GLY A 338 -12.76 7.80 9.55
CA GLY A 338 -12.31 7.69 10.93
C GLY A 338 -13.06 8.56 11.93
N SER A 339 -13.92 9.46 11.49
CA SER A 339 -14.58 10.44 12.35
C SER A 339 -15.41 9.81 13.48
N TYR A 340 -16.04 8.65 13.23
CA TYR A 340 -16.85 7.95 14.24
C TYR A 340 -16.02 7.25 15.31
N MET A 341 -14.79 6.83 14.99
CA MET A 341 -13.88 6.20 15.93
C MET A 341 -12.91 7.18 16.59
N SER A 342 -12.74 8.39 16.03
CA SER A 342 -11.77 9.41 16.44
C SER A 342 -11.72 9.65 17.96
N GLN A 343 -12.86 9.63 18.66
CA GLN A 343 -12.92 9.80 20.11
C GLN A 343 -12.25 8.66 20.87
N TYR A 344 -12.38 7.43 20.39
CA TYR A 344 -11.82 6.23 21.01
C TYR A 344 -10.34 6.06 20.66
N ILE A 345 -9.98 6.26 19.39
CA ILE A 345 -8.61 6.03 18.93
C ILE A 345 -7.68 7.23 19.20
N LEU A 346 -8.17 8.47 19.09
CA LEU A 346 -7.36 9.68 19.16
C LEU A 346 -7.72 10.60 20.33
N GLY A 347 -8.85 10.37 21.01
CA GLY A 347 -9.36 11.32 22.01
C GLY A 347 -9.84 12.64 21.40
N LEU A 348 -10.13 12.65 20.10
CA LEU A 348 -10.69 13.79 19.37
C LEU A 348 -12.19 13.56 19.19
N ASP A 349 -13.03 14.54 19.56
CA ASP A 349 -14.43 14.41 19.21
C ASP A 349 -14.63 14.52 17.70
N LYS A 350 -15.71 13.90 17.22
CA LYS A 350 -16.03 13.76 15.79
C LYS A 350 -15.98 15.09 15.04
N GLU A 351 -16.51 16.16 15.65
CA GLU A 351 -16.59 17.46 15.00
C GLU A 351 -15.23 18.14 14.93
N THR A 352 -14.39 18.05 15.96
CA THR A 352 -13.00 18.55 15.89
C THR A 352 -12.20 17.80 14.83
N TYR A 353 -12.32 16.47 14.79
CA TYR A 353 -11.63 15.62 13.82
C TYR A 353 -11.96 16.02 12.37
N LEU A 354 -13.26 16.09 12.03
CA LEU A 354 -13.70 16.52 10.69
C LEU A 354 -13.39 18.00 10.44
N GLY A 355 -13.49 18.83 11.47
CA GLY A 355 -13.20 20.25 11.39
C GLY A 355 -11.77 20.51 10.94
N VAL A 356 -10.79 19.79 11.52
CA VAL A 356 -9.38 19.83 11.11
C VAL A 356 -9.23 19.47 9.63
N ILE A 357 -9.80 18.34 9.20
CA ILE A 357 -9.68 17.85 7.82
C ILE A 357 -10.25 18.86 6.81
N LEU A 358 -11.39 19.47 7.13
CA LEU A 358 -12.14 20.33 6.22
C LEU A 358 -11.77 21.81 6.32
N GLN A 359 -11.00 22.22 7.34
CA GLN A 359 -10.69 23.62 7.62
C GLN A 359 -10.05 24.33 6.43
N LYS A 360 -9.07 23.67 5.80
CA LYS A 360 -8.30 24.25 4.68
C LYS A 360 -8.52 23.48 3.38
N ALA A 361 -9.62 22.73 3.26
CA ALA A 361 -9.94 21.96 2.06
C ALA A 361 -9.74 22.79 0.78
N SER A 362 -9.04 22.20 -0.19
CA SER A 362 -8.60 22.92 -1.39
C SER A 362 -9.77 23.49 -2.18
N ASN A 363 -10.79 22.65 -2.43
CA ASN A 363 -12.02 23.06 -3.06
C ASN A 363 -12.93 23.77 -2.04
N PRO A 364 -13.37 25.02 -2.31
CA PRO A 364 -14.31 25.73 -1.45
C PRO A 364 -15.61 24.97 -1.17
N LEU A 365 -16.02 24.02 -2.02
CA LEU A 365 -17.18 23.15 -1.79
C LEU A 365 -17.05 22.30 -0.51
N PHE A 366 -15.82 21.90 -0.16
CA PHE A 366 -15.53 21.08 1.03
C PHE A 366 -14.90 21.88 2.17
N ARG A 367 -14.70 23.20 1.98
CA ARG A 367 -14.05 24.03 2.99
C ARG A 367 -15.04 24.45 4.06
N LEU A 368 -14.78 24.03 5.30
CA LEU A 368 -15.70 24.27 6.42
C LEU A 368 -16.03 25.77 6.58
N PRO A 369 -17.32 26.15 6.51
CA PRO A 369 -17.76 27.51 6.78
C PRO A 369 -17.66 27.88 8.26
N GLU A 370 -17.57 29.18 8.54
CA GLU A 370 -17.53 29.71 9.90
C GLU A 370 -18.78 29.32 10.70
N GLY A 371 -18.60 28.77 11.90
CA GLY A 371 -19.69 28.38 12.79
C GLY A 371 -20.53 27.20 12.30
N ALA A 372 -20.11 26.49 11.25
CA ALA A 372 -20.77 25.28 10.79
C ALA A 372 -20.50 24.11 11.74
N LYS A 373 -21.39 23.11 11.73
CA LYS A 373 -21.14 21.81 12.35
C LYS A 373 -20.49 20.88 11.30
N PRO A 374 -19.23 20.47 11.47
CA PRO A 374 -18.47 19.76 10.44
C PRO A 374 -19.15 18.52 9.85
N SER A 375 -19.75 17.67 10.67
CA SER A 375 -20.42 16.45 10.18
C SER A 375 -21.69 16.72 9.39
N GLU A 376 -22.47 17.74 9.77
CA GLU A 376 -23.67 18.16 9.04
C GLU A 376 -23.29 18.85 7.73
N PHE A 377 -22.22 19.66 7.74
CA PHE A 377 -21.67 20.27 6.55
C PHE A 377 -21.17 19.21 5.55
N LEU A 378 -20.37 18.25 5.99
CA LEU A 378 -19.86 17.19 5.11
C LEU A 378 -21.01 16.41 4.47
N MET A 379 -22.04 16.05 5.24
CA MET A 379 -23.21 15.32 4.73
C MET A 379 -23.99 16.08 3.65
N GLN A 380 -24.01 17.41 3.70
CA GLN A 380 -24.66 18.24 2.66
C GLN A 380 -23.85 18.32 1.36
N HIS A 381 -22.54 18.05 1.43
CA HIS A 381 -21.59 18.14 0.31
C HIS A 381 -21.00 16.79 -0.10
N ASP A 382 -21.52 15.71 0.48
CA ASP A 382 -21.10 14.33 0.27
C ASP A 382 -21.23 13.94 -1.22
N PRO A 383 -20.12 13.55 -1.89
CA PRO A 383 -20.18 13.08 -3.28
C PRO A 383 -20.85 11.71 -3.42
N THR A 384 -21.06 10.99 -2.32
CA THR A 384 -21.68 9.66 -2.22
C THR A 384 -22.90 9.65 -1.27
N PRO A 385 -23.98 10.39 -1.58
CA PRO A 385 -25.04 10.70 -0.62
C PRO A 385 -25.60 9.49 0.14
N GLY A 386 -25.65 9.60 1.47
CA GLY A 386 -26.18 8.57 2.37
C GLY A 386 -25.11 7.72 3.03
N ASN A 387 -23.86 7.86 2.59
CA ASN A 387 -22.69 7.28 3.20
C ASN A 387 -22.08 8.24 4.23
N PRO A 388 -21.30 7.73 5.20
CA PRO A 388 -20.66 8.55 6.23
C PRO A 388 -19.29 9.10 5.82
N ALA A 389 -18.94 8.98 4.54
CA ALA A 389 -17.59 9.11 3.99
C ALA A 389 -17.64 9.83 2.63
N ILE A 390 -16.49 10.24 2.11
CA ILE A 390 -16.32 10.74 0.75
C ILE A 390 -16.21 9.58 -0.25
N ASN A 391 -15.58 8.47 0.16
CA ASN A 391 -15.42 7.30 -0.71
C ASN A 391 -16.72 6.51 -0.88
N GLU A 392 -16.79 5.76 -1.99
CA GLU A 392 -17.85 4.79 -2.27
C GLU A 392 -17.75 3.59 -1.33
N VAL A 393 -18.44 3.68 -0.21
CA VAL A 393 -18.48 2.65 0.84
C VAL A 393 -19.91 2.25 1.19
N ILE A 394 -20.07 1.07 1.79
CA ILE A 394 -21.29 0.64 2.46
C ILE A 394 -21.05 0.50 3.96
N LYS A 395 -22.12 0.67 4.74
CA LYS A 395 -22.12 0.38 6.19
C LYS A 395 -22.21 -1.13 6.37
N MET A 396 -21.25 -1.71 7.09
CA MET A 396 -21.28 -3.12 7.47
C MET A 396 -22.20 -3.33 8.69
N PRO A 397 -22.66 -4.57 8.99
CA PRO A 397 -23.63 -4.82 10.07
C PRO A 397 -23.26 -4.23 11.44
N GLY A 398 -21.97 -4.12 11.75
CA GLY A 398 -21.46 -3.55 13.00
C GLY A 398 -21.40 -2.03 13.08
N TYR A 399 -21.58 -1.32 11.97
CA TYR A 399 -21.38 0.13 11.89
C TYR A 399 -22.25 0.90 12.92
N PRO A 400 -21.72 1.90 13.65
CA PRO A 400 -20.44 2.59 13.47
C PRO A 400 -19.24 1.94 14.15
N LYS A 401 -19.38 0.73 14.69
CA LYS A 401 -18.29 -0.04 15.25
C LYS A 401 -17.62 -0.89 14.15
N GLY A 402 -16.34 -1.12 14.32
CA GLY A 402 -15.57 -2.02 13.44
C GLY A 402 -15.66 -3.47 13.86
N SER A 403 -14.99 -4.33 13.10
CA SER A 403 -14.69 -5.71 13.47
C SER A 403 -13.29 -6.09 12.94
N PRO A 404 -12.72 -7.24 13.34
CA PRO A 404 -11.49 -7.75 12.75
C PRO A 404 -11.56 -7.96 11.22
N PHE A 405 -12.76 -8.10 10.64
CA PHE A 405 -12.94 -8.19 9.18
C PHE A 405 -12.97 -6.81 8.50
N VAL A 406 -13.62 -5.82 9.12
CA VAL A 406 -13.75 -4.45 8.59
C VAL A 406 -13.52 -3.46 9.73
N LEU A 407 -12.30 -2.92 9.81
CA LEU A 407 -11.76 -2.25 11.01
C LEU A 407 -12.54 -1.01 11.46
N ASP A 408 -13.14 -0.28 10.52
CA ASP A 408 -13.92 0.94 10.76
C ASP A 408 -15.42 0.77 10.51
N GLY A 409 -15.85 -0.45 10.18
CA GLY A 409 -17.24 -0.78 9.87
C GLY A 409 -17.70 -0.30 8.48
N LEU A 410 -16.79 0.15 7.62
CA LEU A 410 -17.08 0.59 6.26
C LEU A 410 -16.36 -0.26 5.23
N MET A 411 -17.12 -0.77 4.25
CA MET A 411 -16.55 -1.56 3.16
C MET A 411 -16.61 -0.79 1.84
N ALA A 412 -15.48 -0.64 1.17
CA ALA A 412 -15.41 -0.07 -0.18
C ALA A 412 -16.23 -0.94 -1.14
N SER A 413 -17.21 -0.35 -1.83
CA SER A 413 -18.09 -1.05 -2.77
C SER A 413 -18.81 -0.07 -3.69
N SER A 414 -18.67 -0.29 -4.99
CA SER A 414 -19.30 0.57 -6.00
C SER A 414 -20.77 0.19 -6.25
N PRO A 415 -21.67 1.18 -6.47
CA PRO A 415 -23.04 0.92 -6.86
C PRO A 415 -23.18 0.09 -8.14
N GLY A 416 -24.14 -0.82 -8.17
CA GLY A 416 -24.41 -1.72 -9.29
C GLY A 416 -23.63 -3.04 -9.25
N LEU A 417 -22.72 -3.22 -8.30
CA LEU A 417 -21.98 -4.46 -8.09
C LEU A 417 -22.41 -5.18 -6.81
N PRO A 418 -22.17 -6.49 -6.70
CA PRO A 418 -22.35 -7.20 -5.45
C PRO A 418 -21.38 -6.74 -4.36
N VAL A 419 -21.78 -6.90 -3.10
CA VAL A 419 -20.97 -6.57 -1.93
C VAL A 419 -19.59 -7.22 -2.02
N GLY A 420 -18.55 -6.41 -1.90
CA GLY A 420 -17.16 -6.86 -1.89
C GLY A 420 -16.65 -7.42 -3.24
N ALA A 421 -17.43 -7.37 -4.33
CA ALA A 421 -17.05 -7.99 -5.60
C ALA A 421 -15.69 -7.51 -6.13
N GLN A 422 -15.44 -6.20 -6.10
CA GLN A 422 -14.15 -5.62 -6.55
C GLN A 422 -13.01 -5.96 -5.59
N LEU A 423 -13.25 -5.93 -4.28
CA LEU A 423 -12.25 -6.27 -3.27
C LEU A 423 -11.85 -7.76 -3.35
N ASN A 424 -12.83 -8.65 -3.48
CA ASN A 424 -12.63 -10.08 -3.68
C ASN A 424 -11.96 -10.37 -5.04
N GLY A 425 -12.32 -9.62 -6.07
CA GLY A 425 -11.62 -9.65 -7.36
C GLY A 425 -10.15 -9.32 -7.20
N MET A 426 -9.83 -8.20 -6.54
CA MET A 426 -8.44 -7.80 -6.28
C MET A 426 -7.69 -8.87 -5.49
N SER A 427 -8.31 -9.45 -4.46
CA SER A 427 -7.73 -10.56 -3.69
C SER A 427 -7.40 -11.76 -4.58
N ALA A 428 -8.33 -12.19 -5.43
CA ALA A 428 -8.10 -13.28 -6.38
C ALA A 428 -7.01 -12.94 -7.41
N TYR A 429 -6.95 -11.69 -7.88
CA TYR A 429 -5.92 -11.23 -8.81
C TYR A 429 -4.54 -11.20 -8.14
N GLN A 430 -4.41 -10.61 -6.95
CA GLN A 430 -3.15 -10.57 -6.20
C GLN A 430 -2.63 -11.98 -5.89
N ASN A 431 -3.52 -12.90 -5.52
CA ASN A 431 -3.16 -14.31 -5.35
C ASN A 431 -2.72 -15.00 -6.64
N SER A 432 -2.99 -14.43 -7.82
CA SER A 432 -2.48 -14.94 -9.10
C SER A 432 -1.13 -14.35 -9.51
N LEU A 433 -0.64 -13.33 -8.80
CA LEU A 433 0.62 -12.67 -9.11
C LEU A 433 1.81 -13.45 -8.56
N ALA A 434 2.82 -13.59 -9.41
CA ALA A 434 4.12 -14.17 -9.10
C ALA A 434 5.21 -13.19 -9.56
N PRO A 435 6.37 -13.11 -8.87
CA PRO A 435 7.49 -12.30 -9.33
C PRO A 435 8.10 -12.91 -10.61
N PRO A 436 8.71 -12.07 -11.47
CA PRO A 436 9.64 -12.58 -12.48
C PRO A 436 10.74 -13.43 -11.80
N PRO A 437 11.17 -14.54 -12.40
CA PRO A 437 12.28 -15.32 -11.87
C PRO A 437 13.55 -14.49 -11.74
N TYR A 438 14.22 -14.59 -10.60
CA TYR A 438 15.55 -14.01 -10.46
C TYR A 438 16.54 -14.87 -11.26
N ILE A 439 17.18 -14.28 -12.27
CA ILE A 439 18.21 -14.97 -13.04
C ILE A 439 19.50 -14.96 -12.21
N ALA A 440 19.59 -15.90 -11.28
CA ALA A 440 20.78 -16.09 -10.46
C ALA A 440 22.00 -16.33 -11.36
N GLN A 441 23.08 -15.58 -11.13
CA GLN A 441 24.33 -15.72 -11.86
C GLN A 441 25.21 -16.87 -11.30
N VAL A 442 24.60 -17.79 -10.54
CA VAL A 442 25.28 -18.88 -9.85
C VAL A 442 24.70 -20.24 -10.26
N ASP A 443 25.48 -21.30 -10.06
CA ASP A 443 25.05 -22.66 -10.36
C ASP A 443 24.08 -23.23 -9.32
N GLN A 444 23.40 -24.31 -9.69
CA GLN A 444 22.47 -25.01 -8.81
C GLN A 444 23.15 -25.53 -7.52
N GLU A 445 24.42 -25.93 -7.60
CA GLU A 445 25.18 -26.39 -6.43
C GLU A 445 25.34 -25.27 -5.39
N THR A 446 25.53 -24.02 -5.82
CA THR A 446 25.59 -22.84 -4.95
C THR A 446 24.28 -22.62 -4.23
N LEU A 447 23.16 -22.70 -4.94
CA LEU A 447 21.84 -22.58 -4.32
C LEU A 447 21.56 -23.75 -3.34
N GLN A 448 21.99 -24.97 -3.65
CA GLN A 448 21.89 -26.12 -2.72
C GLN A 448 22.70 -25.91 -1.45
N ARG A 449 23.92 -25.36 -1.54
CA ARG A 449 24.70 -24.98 -0.35
C ARG A 449 24.00 -23.89 0.44
N GLY A 450 23.45 -22.88 -0.22
CA GLY A 450 22.68 -21.80 0.42
C GLY A 450 21.43 -22.30 1.15
N ALA A 451 20.64 -23.17 0.52
CA ALA A 451 19.48 -23.81 1.13
C ALA A 451 19.86 -24.63 2.38
N LYS A 452 21.02 -25.27 2.38
CA LYS A 452 21.55 -25.96 3.57
C LYS A 452 21.92 -24.98 4.68
N VAL A 453 22.55 -23.85 4.35
CA VAL A 453 22.85 -22.79 5.32
C VAL A 453 21.57 -22.21 5.91
N PHE A 454 20.52 -22.03 5.10
CA PHE A 454 19.20 -21.57 5.55
C PHE A 454 18.62 -22.47 6.66
N GLU A 455 18.70 -23.79 6.49
CA GLU A 455 18.29 -24.76 7.52
C GLU A 455 19.21 -24.69 8.76
N GLN A 456 20.53 -24.65 8.56
CA GLN A 456 21.52 -24.65 9.64
C GLN A 456 21.46 -23.37 10.50
N ALA A 457 21.14 -22.24 9.89
CA ALA A 457 20.96 -20.96 10.55
C ALA A 457 19.58 -20.82 11.23
N ASN A 458 18.77 -21.88 11.23
CA ASN A 458 17.41 -21.92 11.80
C ASN A 458 16.42 -20.93 11.16
N CYS A 459 16.67 -20.43 9.96
CA CYS A 459 15.74 -19.53 9.25
C CYS A 459 14.37 -20.20 9.08
N ALA A 460 14.37 -21.50 8.84
CA ALA A 460 13.20 -22.35 8.68
C ALA A 460 12.29 -22.47 9.93
N GLN A 461 12.68 -21.94 11.09
CA GLN A 461 11.79 -21.93 12.28
C GLN A 461 10.61 -20.96 12.10
N CYS A 462 10.83 -19.86 11.37
CA CYS A 462 9.80 -18.89 11.04
C CYS A 462 9.47 -18.94 9.54
N HIS A 463 10.50 -19.02 8.69
CA HIS A 463 10.36 -19.04 7.24
C HIS A 463 10.25 -20.48 6.71
N SER A 464 9.15 -21.16 7.05
CA SER A 464 8.87 -22.55 6.65
C SER A 464 7.80 -22.66 5.55
N GLY A 465 7.55 -23.88 5.07
CA GLY A 465 6.52 -24.14 4.05
C GLY A 465 6.91 -23.62 2.67
N ARG A 466 6.04 -23.83 1.69
CA ARG A 466 6.35 -23.54 0.28
C ARG A 466 6.66 -22.06 0.04
N TYR A 467 5.96 -21.15 0.72
CA TYR A 467 6.12 -19.71 0.56
C TYR A 467 7.02 -19.08 1.63
N PHE A 468 7.74 -19.90 2.41
CA PHE A 468 8.71 -19.44 3.41
C PHE A 468 8.10 -18.49 4.46
N THR A 469 6.90 -18.84 4.92
CA THR A 469 6.23 -18.22 6.06
C THR A 469 5.44 -19.29 6.79
N ASN A 470 5.47 -19.25 8.12
CA ASN A 470 4.71 -20.14 8.98
C ASN A 470 3.33 -19.57 9.37
N HIS A 471 2.94 -18.45 8.76
CA HIS A 471 1.67 -17.75 8.98
C HIS A 471 1.47 -17.21 10.42
N GLU A 472 2.54 -17.09 11.20
CA GLU A 472 2.48 -16.55 12.57
C GLU A 472 2.83 -15.05 12.61
N VAL A 473 2.35 -14.40 13.69
CA VAL A 473 2.74 -13.06 14.11
C VAL A 473 3.68 -13.16 15.30
N ILE A 474 4.94 -12.78 15.09
CA ILE A 474 5.99 -12.88 16.10
C ILE A 474 5.89 -11.68 17.06
N PRO A 475 5.75 -11.90 18.38
CA PRO A 475 5.70 -10.83 19.36
C PRO A 475 6.93 -9.93 19.32
N ILE A 476 6.74 -8.64 19.60
CA ILE A 476 7.82 -7.65 19.53
C ILE A 476 8.98 -7.94 20.49
N ASP A 477 8.70 -8.54 21.65
CA ASP A 477 9.72 -8.93 22.63
C ASP A 477 10.60 -10.10 22.15
N GLU A 478 10.13 -10.86 21.16
CA GLU A 478 10.86 -11.97 20.55
C GLU A 478 11.65 -11.52 19.31
N ILE A 479 11.00 -10.86 18.36
CA ILE A 479 11.66 -10.40 17.11
C ILE A 479 12.54 -9.17 17.32
N LYS A 480 12.24 -8.36 18.35
CA LYS A 480 12.97 -7.15 18.77
C LYS A 480 13.19 -6.10 17.68
N SER A 481 12.40 -6.13 16.60
CA SER A 481 12.44 -5.07 15.61
C SER A 481 11.89 -3.78 16.17
N GLN A 482 11.98 -2.70 15.40
CA GLN A 482 11.50 -1.39 15.84
C GLN A 482 10.03 -1.51 16.34
N PRO A 483 9.74 -1.16 17.62
CA PRO A 483 8.46 -1.52 18.26
C PRO A 483 7.29 -0.56 18.00
N SER A 484 7.53 0.63 17.46
CA SER A 484 6.54 1.70 17.35
C SER A 484 5.31 1.26 16.56
N ARG A 485 5.51 0.62 15.40
CA ARG A 485 4.42 0.17 14.52
C ARG A 485 3.70 -1.07 15.06
N ALA A 486 4.38 -1.94 15.81
CA ALA A 486 3.81 -3.16 16.36
C ALA A 486 2.55 -2.92 17.21
N ALA A 487 2.52 -1.82 17.98
CA ALA A 487 1.41 -1.48 18.88
C ALA A 487 0.32 -0.60 18.22
N ALA A 488 0.45 -0.25 16.94
CA ALA A 488 -0.39 0.76 16.29
C ALA A 488 -1.90 0.43 16.25
N LEU A 489 -2.27 -0.83 16.46
CA LEU A 489 -3.67 -1.27 16.41
C LEU A 489 -4.28 -1.53 17.80
N ALA A 490 -3.54 -1.29 18.89
CA ALA A 490 -3.92 -1.63 20.27
C ALA A 490 -5.28 -1.08 20.73
N LYS A 491 -5.75 0.03 20.13
CA LYS A 491 -7.01 0.68 20.50
C LYS A 491 -8.23 0.13 19.76
N LEU A 492 -8.05 -0.49 18.59
CA LEU A 492 -9.17 -0.95 17.76
C LEU A 492 -10.03 -2.05 18.43
N PRO A 493 -9.46 -3.04 19.15
CA PRO A 493 -10.25 -4.09 19.79
C PRO A 493 -11.33 -3.57 20.75
N GLN A 494 -11.14 -2.38 21.32
CA GLN A 494 -12.10 -1.77 22.26
C GLN A 494 -13.42 -1.38 21.59
N ILE A 495 -13.42 -1.20 20.27
CA ILE A 495 -14.58 -0.82 19.48
C ILE A 495 -15.09 -1.95 18.59
N PHE A 496 -14.49 -3.15 18.64
CA PHE A 496 -14.90 -4.25 17.80
C PHE A 496 -16.22 -4.89 18.24
N VAL A 497 -16.98 -5.33 17.25
CA VAL A 497 -18.11 -6.26 17.38
C VAL A 497 -17.77 -7.59 16.70
N PRO A 498 -18.54 -8.68 16.95
CA PRO A 498 -18.38 -9.91 16.17
C PRO A 498 -18.43 -9.61 14.67
N PRO A 499 -17.51 -10.18 13.86
CA PRO A 499 -17.45 -9.87 12.45
C PRO A 499 -18.61 -10.56 11.71
N GLU A 500 -19.32 -9.77 10.93
CA GLU A 500 -20.42 -10.18 10.06
C GLU A 500 -20.26 -9.49 8.71
N THR A 501 -20.80 -10.10 7.66
CA THR A 501 -20.84 -9.52 6.32
C THR A 501 -22.20 -9.78 5.66
N TYR A 502 -22.37 -9.25 4.46
CA TYR A 502 -23.51 -9.57 3.61
C TYR A 502 -23.12 -10.68 2.63
N PRO A 503 -24.05 -11.56 2.23
CA PRO A 503 -23.85 -12.46 1.11
C PRO A 503 -23.30 -11.75 -0.13
N SER A 504 -22.43 -12.42 -0.87
CA SER A 504 -21.86 -11.91 -2.11
C SER A 504 -22.86 -11.81 -3.26
N SER A 505 -24.12 -12.22 -3.05
CA SER A 505 -25.26 -12.01 -3.95
C SER A 505 -25.95 -10.66 -3.72
N VAL A 506 -25.78 -10.03 -2.56
CA VAL A 506 -26.41 -8.75 -2.23
C VAL A 506 -25.76 -7.65 -3.09
N SER A 507 -26.57 -6.87 -3.79
CA SER A 507 -26.10 -5.75 -4.62
C SER A 507 -26.00 -4.44 -3.84
N VAL A 508 -25.12 -3.55 -4.28
CA VAL A 508 -25.02 -2.16 -3.80
C VAL A 508 -25.84 -1.23 -4.72
N PRO A 509 -26.63 -0.27 -4.20
CA PRO A 509 -26.84 0.03 -2.78
C PRO A 509 -27.58 -1.11 -2.05
N LEU A 510 -27.28 -1.25 -0.76
CA LEU A 510 -27.87 -2.29 0.08
C LEU A 510 -29.42 -2.15 0.11
N PRO A 511 -30.16 -3.28 0.14
CA PRO A 511 -31.58 -3.25 0.46
C PRO A 511 -31.80 -2.73 1.88
N SER A 512 -33.05 -2.40 2.22
CA SER A 512 -33.38 -1.82 3.55
C SER A 512 -33.10 -2.76 4.73
N ASP A 513 -33.16 -4.07 4.49
CA ASP A 513 -32.92 -5.12 5.49
C ASP A 513 -32.13 -6.26 4.82
N PRO A 514 -30.81 -6.08 4.61
CA PRO A 514 -29.98 -7.06 3.94
C PRO A 514 -29.75 -8.29 4.85
N PRO A 515 -29.72 -9.50 4.29
CA PRO A 515 -29.33 -10.69 5.05
C PRO A 515 -27.88 -10.57 5.52
N VAL A 516 -27.57 -11.08 6.71
CA VAL A 516 -26.22 -11.07 7.28
C VAL A 516 -25.71 -12.50 7.46
N VAL A 517 -24.40 -12.67 7.30
CA VAL A 517 -23.69 -13.94 7.53
C VAL A 517 -22.52 -13.72 8.49
N PRO A 518 -22.30 -14.62 9.46
CA PRO A 518 -21.18 -14.51 10.39
C PRO A 518 -19.86 -14.80 9.67
N VAL A 519 -18.81 -14.05 10.00
CA VAL A 519 -17.47 -14.26 9.47
C VAL A 519 -16.65 -15.11 10.45
N PRO A 520 -16.07 -16.24 10.02
CA PRO A 520 -15.25 -17.08 10.88
C PRO A 520 -13.96 -16.37 11.35
N MET A 521 -13.58 -16.61 12.61
CA MET A 521 -12.38 -16.02 13.24
C MET A 521 -11.22 -16.99 13.38
N ASN A 522 -11.43 -18.27 13.08
CA ASN A 522 -10.47 -19.35 13.32
C ASN A 522 -9.65 -19.72 12.08
N ILE A 523 -9.60 -18.83 11.07
CA ILE A 523 -8.71 -18.98 9.92
C ILE A 523 -7.25 -18.65 10.27
N THR A 524 -7.04 -17.78 11.26
CA THR A 524 -5.74 -17.45 11.85
C THR A 524 -5.73 -17.84 13.33
N SER A 525 -4.58 -18.21 13.88
CA SER A 525 -4.48 -18.58 15.29
C SER A 525 -4.89 -17.43 16.20
N ALA A 526 -5.60 -17.73 17.30
CA ALA A 526 -6.03 -16.71 18.26
C ALA A 526 -4.84 -15.94 18.84
N ARG A 527 -3.70 -16.62 19.07
CA ARG A 527 -2.46 -15.98 19.51
C ARG A 527 -1.98 -14.94 18.49
N SER A 528 -1.91 -15.30 17.21
CA SER A 528 -1.48 -14.38 16.17
C SER A 528 -2.40 -13.17 16.04
N LEU A 529 -3.72 -13.36 16.14
CA LEU A 529 -4.68 -12.25 16.17
C LEU A 529 -4.50 -11.34 17.40
N GLU A 530 -4.26 -11.91 18.58
CA GLU A 530 -4.01 -11.13 19.80
C GLU A 530 -2.74 -10.27 19.66
N VAL A 531 -1.66 -10.85 19.13
CA VAL A 531 -0.40 -10.13 18.89
C VAL A 531 -0.57 -9.06 17.80
N ALA A 532 -1.26 -9.37 16.69
CA ALA A 532 -1.47 -8.43 15.59
C ALA A 532 -2.22 -7.15 16.01
N PHE A 533 -3.13 -7.28 16.98
CA PHE A 533 -3.88 -6.17 17.56
C PHE A 533 -3.31 -5.68 18.90
N ALA A 534 -2.11 -6.11 19.29
CA ALA A 534 -1.47 -5.75 20.55
C ALA A 534 -2.38 -5.94 21.80
N GLN A 535 -3.23 -6.96 21.77
CA GLN A 535 -4.13 -7.32 22.87
C GLN A 535 -3.36 -8.03 23.99
N ASN A 536 -3.98 -8.09 25.17
CA ASN A 536 -3.47 -8.85 26.32
C ASN A 536 -2.02 -8.52 26.71
N ASN A 537 -1.62 -7.23 26.58
CA ASN A 537 -0.28 -6.71 26.89
C ASN A 537 0.86 -7.27 26.02
N SER A 538 0.59 -7.74 24.80
CA SER A 538 1.61 -8.34 23.91
C SER A 538 2.63 -7.36 23.31
N GLY A 539 2.48 -6.05 23.50
CA GLY A 539 3.33 -5.04 22.84
C GLY A 539 3.15 -4.97 21.32
N GLY A 540 2.33 -5.85 20.74
CA GLY A 540 2.22 -6.03 19.31
C GLY A 540 3.24 -7.02 18.74
N GLY A 541 3.28 -7.12 17.42
CA GLY A 541 4.28 -7.92 16.72
C GLY A 541 4.25 -7.70 15.21
N TYR A 542 5.01 -8.52 14.50
CA TYR A 542 5.08 -8.51 13.04
C TYR A 542 4.85 -9.90 12.48
N LYS A 543 4.09 -9.98 11.39
CA LYS A 543 3.89 -11.26 10.71
C LYS A 543 5.14 -11.66 9.95
N VAL A 544 5.40 -12.96 9.92
CA VAL A 544 6.50 -13.53 9.13
C VAL A 544 6.17 -13.32 7.65
N GLN A 545 6.95 -12.47 6.97
CA GLN A 545 6.76 -12.22 5.55
C GLN A 545 7.16 -13.46 4.74
N ASN A 546 6.48 -13.69 3.61
CA ASN A 546 6.96 -14.65 2.63
C ASN A 546 8.32 -14.17 2.07
N LEU A 547 9.12 -15.10 1.55
CA LEU A 547 10.43 -14.78 0.94
C LEU A 547 10.39 -14.77 -0.59
N ILE A 548 9.19 -14.84 -1.19
CA ILE A 548 9.02 -14.89 -2.65
C ILE A 548 9.35 -13.52 -3.25
N GLY A 549 10.29 -13.50 -4.21
CA GLY A 549 10.65 -12.28 -4.94
C GLY A 549 11.46 -11.27 -4.10
N LEU A 550 12.24 -11.74 -3.12
CA LEU A 550 13.00 -10.90 -2.19
C LEU A 550 14.00 -9.93 -2.87
N TYR A 551 14.39 -10.22 -4.11
CA TYR A 551 15.24 -9.34 -4.92
C TYR A 551 14.53 -8.06 -5.40
N LEU A 552 13.19 -8.00 -5.34
CA LEU A 552 12.37 -6.84 -5.75
C LEU A 552 11.94 -5.96 -4.58
N THR A 553 12.24 -6.37 -3.35
CA THR A 553 11.63 -5.80 -2.14
C THR A 553 12.64 -5.16 -1.21
N ALA A 554 13.90 -4.99 -1.64
CA ALA A 554 14.88 -4.24 -0.87
C ALA A 554 14.44 -2.76 -0.74
N PRO A 555 14.63 -2.12 0.41
CA PRO A 555 15.34 -2.59 1.62
C PRO A 555 14.50 -3.54 2.49
N TYR A 556 15.07 -4.09 3.59
CA TYR A 556 14.39 -5.14 4.37
C TYR A 556 13.87 -4.68 5.74
N LEU A 557 13.04 -5.54 6.34
CA LEU A 557 12.20 -5.31 7.53
C LEU A 557 11.06 -4.29 7.33
N HIS A 558 10.16 -4.21 8.29
CA HIS A 558 8.94 -3.40 8.17
C HIS A 558 9.18 -1.90 7.96
N ASP A 559 10.24 -1.36 8.56
CA ASP A 559 10.62 0.07 8.49
C ASP A 559 11.61 0.37 7.36
N GLY A 560 12.06 -0.66 6.63
CA GLY A 560 13.07 -0.55 5.58
C GLY A 560 14.47 -0.21 6.07
N GLY A 561 14.72 -0.22 7.38
CA GLY A 561 15.99 0.24 7.96
C GLY A 561 17.22 -0.58 7.53
N VAL A 562 17.01 -1.74 6.92
CA VAL A 562 18.05 -2.64 6.44
C VAL A 562 18.36 -2.38 4.98
N ALA A 563 19.30 -1.48 4.75
CA ALA A 563 19.66 -1.07 3.40
C ALA A 563 21.18 -0.91 3.27
N ALA A 564 21.69 -1.16 2.07
CA ALA A 564 23.01 -0.76 1.61
C ALA A 564 22.96 -0.63 0.09
N SER A 565 23.69 0.33 -0.48
CA SER A 565 23.92 0.32 -1.94
C SER A 565 25.00 -0.68 -2.32
N ALA A 566 25.08 -1.02 -3.61
CA ALA A 566 26.05 -2.00 -4.12
C ALA A 566 27.52 -1.61 -3.85
N ASP A 567 27.83 -0.33 -3.73
CA ASP A 567 29.17 0.21 -3.44
C ASP A 567 29.44 0.48 -1.95
N ALA A 568 28.51 0.12 -1.05
CA ALA A 568 28.67 0.33 0.38
C ALA A 568 29.69 -0.64 1.02
N LEU A 569 29.80 -1.85 0.46
CA LEU A 569 30.51 -2.98 1.04
C LEU A 569 31.59 -3.50 0.09
N GLU A 570 32.73 -3.92 0.64
CA GLU A 570 33.76 -4.65 -0.12
C GLU A 570 34.19 -5.92 0.62
N PRO A 571 34.52 -7.01 -0.10
CA PRO A 571 35.09 -8.21 0.51
C PRO A 571 36.52 -7.93 1.01
N GLN A 572 36.85 -8.50 2.15
CA GLN A 572 38.18 -8.50 2.75
C GLN A 572 39.00 -9.70 2.26
N GLU A 573 40.29 -9.76 2.61
CA GLU A 573 41.19 -10.87 2.24
C GLU A 573 40.69 -12.24 2.72
N ASP A 574 39.95 -12.27 3.83
CA ASP A 574 39.34 -13.47 4.40
C ASP A 574 37.93 -13.79 3.84
N GLY A 575 37.49 -13.01 2.84
CA GLY A 575 36.22 -13.15 2.14
C GLY A 575 35.03 -12.48 2.82
N TYR A 576 35.12 -12.12 4.11
CA TYR A 576 34.03 -11.42 4.80
C TYR A 576 33.93 -9.98 4.31
N TYR A 577 32.75 -9.38 4.34
CA TYR A 577 32.56 -8.02 3.88
C TYR A 577 32.78 -7.02 5.01
N ARG A 578 33.17 -5.81 4.64
CA ARG A 578 33.20 -4.64 5.54
C ARG A 578 32.56 -3.44 4.86
N VAL A 579 32.10 -2.49 5.66
CA VAL A 579 31.66 -1.20 5.15
C VAL A 579 32.89 -0.40 4.70
N THR A 580 32.92 -0.01 3.43
CA THR A 580 33.98 0.85 2.86
C THR A 580 33.46 2.24 2.52
N ASN A 581 32.14 2.37 2.35
CA ASN A 581 31.49 3.66 2.17
C ASN A 581 30.38 3.84 3.23
N PRO A 582 30.68 4.44 4.40
CA PRO A 582 29.71 4.61 5.48
C PRO A 582 28.56 5.58 5.13
N ASN A 583 28.70 6.37 4.05
CA ASN A 583 27.62 7.24 3.58
C ASN A 583 26.59 6.51 2.71
N ARG A 584 26.73 5.20 2.54
CA ARG A 584 25.94 4.34 1.65
C ARG A 584 25.26 3.16 2.35
N ILE A 585 25.25 3.17 3.68
CA ILE A 585 24.64 2.12 4.51
C ILE A 585 23.47 2.65 5.34
N GLY A 586 22.50 1.77 5.61
CA GLY A 586 21.21 2.11 6.20
C GLY A 586 20.33 2.93 5.26
N LEU A 587 19.06 3.15 5.62
CA LEU A 587 18.19 4.09 4.92
C LEU A 587 18.80 5.49 4.83
N ALA A 588 19.55 5.89 5.88
CA ALA A 588 20.27 7.15 5.91
C ALA A 588 21.28 7.31 4.77
N GLY A 589 21.90 6.21 4.32
CA GLY A 589 22.86 6.17 3.22
C GLY A 589 22.24 5.88 1.85
N THR A 590 21.04 5.30 1.82
CA THR A 590 20.34 4.89 0.59
C THR A 590 19.18 5.85 0.25
N TRP A 591 17.94 5.50 0.56
CA TRP A 591 16.76 6.21 0.07
C TRP A 591 16.64 7.64 0.61
N MET A 592 17.15 7.93 1.81
CA MET A 592 17.23 9.31 2.31
C MET A 592 18.18 10.19 1.48
N GLN A 593 19.10 9.58 0.73
CA GLN A 593 19.99 10.23 -0.23
C GLN A 593 19.61 9.97 -1.70
N ARG A 594 18.47 9.32 -1.96
CA ARG A 594 18.02 8.94 -3.31
C ARG A 594 19.01 8.00 -4.01
N VAL A 595 19.63 7.12 -3.24
CA VAL A 595 20.45 6.02 -3.73
C VAL A 595 19.73 4.71 -3.49
N GLU A 596 19.66 3.89 -4.52
CA GLU A 596 18.98 2.60 -4.49
C GLU A 596 19.62 1.64 -3.48
N ALA A 597 18.76 0.93 -2.76
CA ALA A 597 19.19 -0.17 -1.90
C ALA A 597 19.42 -1.41 -2.79
N ASP A 598 20.65 -1.92 -2.79
CA ASP A 598 20.98 -3.14 -3.51
C ASP A 598 20.50 -4.36 -2.70
N PRO A 599 19.75 -5.30 -3.30
CA PRO A 599 19.23 -6.47 -2.61
C PRO A 599 20.31 -7.36 -1.98
N GLU A 600 21.41 -7.64 -2.69
CA GLU A 600 22.47 -8.51 -2.19
C GLU A 600 23.22 -7.86 -1.02
N ALA A 601 23.62 -6.59 -1.16
CA ALA A 601 24.28 -5.84 -0.11
C ALA A 601 23.37 -5.69 1.12
N SER A 602 22.08 -5.40 0.92
CA SER A 602 21.10 -5.24 1.99
C SER A 602 20.82 -6.57 2.73
N LEU A 603 20.77 -7.71 2.03
CA LEU A 603 20.69 -9.02 2.68
C LEU A 603 21.96 -9.36 3.45
N ARG A 604 23.12 -8.92 2.98
CA ARG A 604 24.38 -9.07 3.72
C ARG A 604 24.37 -8.29 5.02
N VAL A 605 23.85 -7.05 5.00
CA VAL A 605 23.57 -6.25 6.21
C VAL A 605 22.48 -6.91 7.07
N LEU A 606 21.57 -7.70 6.50
CA LEU A 606 20.55 -8.41 7.27
C LEU A 606 21.12 -9.50 8.17
N VAL A 607 22.05 -10.29 7.63
CA VAL A 607 22.53 -11.51 8.28
C VAL A 607 23.91 -11.36 8.94
N ASP A 608 24.54 -10.19 8.85
CA ASP A 608 25.84 -9.91 9.47
C ASP A 608 25.73 -8.85 10.56
N ARG A 609 26.10 -9.22 11.80
CA ARG A 609 25.91 -8.33 12.96
C ARG A 609 26.76 -7.07 12.90
N GLN A 610 27.99 -7.15 12.41
CA GLN A 610 28.88 -5.99 12.38
C GLN A 610 28.42 -4.97 11.34
N LEU A 611 28.05 -5.46 10.15
CA LEU A 611 27.46 -4.61 9.12
C LEU A 611 26.12 -4.02 9.59
N ARG A 612 25.32 -4.80 10.31
CA ARG A 612 24.03 -4.35 10.82
C ARG A 612 24.16 -3.26 11.88
N GLU A 613 25.13 -3.37 12.77
CA GLU A 613 25.42 -2.32 13.77
C GLU A 613 25.73 -0.98 13.11
N GLU A 614 26.50 -0.97 12.01
CA GLU A 614 26.80 0.25 11.26
C GLU A 614 25.56 0.84 10.58
N ALA A 615 24.71 0.01 9.97
CA ALA A 615 23.45 0.46 9.37
C ALA A 615 22.51 1.08 10.41
N ILE A 616 22.34 0.43 11.57
CA ILE A 616 21.52 0.94 12.68
C ILE A 616 22.10 2.26 13.21
N ALA A 617 23.43 2.35 13.35
CA ALA A 617 24.08 3.57 13.80
C ALA A 617 23.86 4.74 12.81
N ALA A 618 23.98 4.48 11.51
CA ALA A 618 23.71 5.46 10.46
C ALA A 618 22.25 5.95 10.50
N ASN A 619 21.30 5.02 10.63
CA ASN A 619 19.88 5.36 10.74
C ASN A 619 19.58 6.17 12.00
N ARG A 620 20.15 5.79 13.15
CA ARG A 620 19.96 6.50 14.42
C ARG A 620 20.59 7.88 14.47
N ALA A 621 21.61 8.13 13.65
CA ALA A 621 22.20 9.45 13.50
C ALA A 621 21.36 10.39 12.61
N ASN A 622 20.41 9.87 11.84
CA ASN A 622 19.53 10.65 10.98
C ASN A 622 18.26 11.09 11.74
N LEU A 623 18.07 12.41 11.88
CA LEU A 623 16.94 12.98 12.65
C LEU A 623 15.57 12.65 12.05
N ASP A 624 15.46 12.58 10.72
CA ASP A 624 14.20 12.26 10.06
C ASP A 624 13.81 10.80 10.34
N LEU A 625 14.77 9.88 10.24
CA LEU A 625 14.54 8.47 10.57
C LEU A 625 14.20 8.25 12.06
N GLN A 626 14.80 9.03 12.96
CA GLN A 626 14.39 9.03 14.38
C GLN A 626 12.96 9.54 14.58
N MET A 627 12.53 10.54 13.80
CA MET A 627 11.18 11.09 13.86
C MET A 627 10.12 10.08 13.39
N ILE A 628 10.45 9.26 12.39
CA ILE A 628 9.55 8.27 11.81
C ILE A 628 9.72 6.87 12.39
N HIS A 629 10.54 6.73 13.44
CA HIS A 629 10.75 5.44 14.10
C HIS A 629 11.29 4.35 13.16
N ALA A 630 12.22 4.69 12.27
CA ALA A 630 12.89 3.73 11.38
C ALA A 630 14.37 3.59 11.75
N ASP A 631 14.80 2.40 12.17
CA ASP A 631 16.20 2.17 12.53
C ASP A 631 16.78 0.84 12.05
N GLY A 632 15.94 -0.11 11.60
CA GLY A 632 16.37 -1.42 11.15
C GLY A 632 16.83 -2.31 12.29
N SER A 633 16.41 -2.09 13.53
CA SER A 633 16.72 -2.99 14.65
C SER A 633 15.98 -4.35 14.55
N GLY A 634 16.42 -5.32 15.37
CA GLY A 634 15.79 -6.63 15.51
C GLY A 634 16.11 -7.63 14.40
N HIS A 635 15.38 -8.75 14.41
CA HIS A 635 15.64 -9.90 13.55
C HIS A 635 17.10 -10.38 13.69
N GLU A 636 17.54 -10.59 14.94
CA GLU A 636 18.93 -10.87 15.33
C GLU A 636 19.37 -12.31 15.04
N TYR A 637 19.18 -12.77 13.81
CA TYR A 637 19.53 -14.11 13.32
C TYR A 637 20.70 -14.00 12.33
N TRP A 638 21.88 -14.46 12.76
CA TRP A 638 23.13 -14.13 12.08
C TRP A 638 23.78 -15.31 11.36
N VAL A 639 24.28 -15.03 10.18
CA VAL A 639 25.16 -15.91 9.39
C VAL A 639 26.47 -15.17 9.19
N ASP A 640 27.24 -15.10 10.27
CA ASP A 640 28.49 -14.35 10.38
C ASP A 640 29.61 -15.20 11.00
N ARG A 641 30.78 -14.60 11.20
CA ARG A 641 31.94 -15.26 11.81
C ARG A 641 31.65 -15.74 13.24
N GLU A 642 30.89 -14.98 14.01
CA GLU A 642 30.65 -15.25 15.43
C GLU A 642 29.66 -16.40 15.63
N THR A 643 28.76 -16.64 14.67
CA THR A 643 27.92 -17.83 14.62
C THR A 643 28.58 -19.03 13.92
N GLY A 644 29.85 -18.90 13.53
CA GLY A 644 30.67 -19.99 12.98
C GLY A 644 30.48 -20.27 11.49
N PHE A 645 29.78 -19.41 10.76
CA PHE A 645 29.61 -19.53 9.32
C PHE A 645 30.78 -18.86 8.58
N THR A 646 31.16 -19.43 7.43
CA THR A 646 32.17 -18.85 6.54
C THR A 646 31.58 -17.75 5.67
N ALA A 647 32.42 -16.86 5.14
CA ALA A 647 31.97 -15.85 4.17
C ALA A 647 31.33 -16.46 2.89
N GLN A 648 31.80 -17.65 2.48
CA GLN A 648 31.19 -18.38 1.38
C GLN A 648 29.79 -18.88 1.75
N ALA A 649 29.60 -19.41 2.98
CA ALA A 649 28.29 -19.87 3.43
C ALA A 649 27.26 -18.71 3.49
N GLN A 650 27.69 -17.53 3.95
CA GLN A 650 26.86 -16.32 3.91
C GLN A 650 26.49 -15.93 2.48
N SER A 651 27.45 -15.94 1.55
CA SER A 651 27.20 -15.59 0.15
C SER A 651 26.31 -16.61 -0.56
N ASP A 652 26.51 -17.91 -0.32
CA ASP A 652 25.66 -18.98 -0.83
C ASP A 652 24.21 -18.82 -0.32
N LEU A 653 24.02 -18.49 0.97
CA LEU A 653 22.70 -18.20 1.54
C LEU A 653 22.02 -17.02 0.84
N ILE A 654 22.73 -15.90 0.64
CA ILE A 654 22.15 -14.70 0.03
C ILE A 654 21.73 -14.99 -1.41
N GLN A 655 22.54 -15.70 -2.19
CA GLN A 655 22.16 -16.11 -3.55
C GLN A 655 20.95 -17.05 -3.55
N PHE A 656 20.87 -17.97 -2.58
CA PHE A 656 19.67 -18.79 -2.38
C PHE A 656 18.44 -17.92 -2.09
N LEU A 657 18.51 -16.98 -1.14
CA LEU A 657 17.40 -16.10 -0.78
C LEU A 657 16.91 -15.25 -1.97
N LEU A 658 17.82 -14.69 -2.78
CA LEU A 658 17.47 -13.91 -3.97
C LEU A 658 16.81 -14.77 -5.06
N SER A 659 17.12 -16.07 -5.11
CA SER A 659 16.58 -17.01 -6.10
C SER A 659 15.17 -17.53 -5.79
N ILE A 660 14.58 -17.19 -4.64
CA ILE A 660 13.29 -17.72 -4.22
C ILE A 660 12.15 -17.07 -5.01
N ASP A 661 11.40 -17.88 -5.77
CA ASP A 661 10.22 -17.51 -6.54
C ASP A 661 9.09 -18.57 -6.46
N ASP A 662 8.12 -18.50 -7.38
CA ASP A 662 6.98 -19.44 -7.49
C ASP A 662 7.34 -20.81 -8.13
N ASP A 663 8.55 -21.00 -8.65
CA ASP A 663 9.07 -22.31 -9.09
C ASP A 663 10.59 -22.41 -8.89
N PRO A 664 11.06 -22.41 -7.63
CA PRO A 664 12.46 -22.20 -7.34
C PRO A 664 13.26 -23.43 -7.71
N MET A 665 14.42 -23.20 -8.34
CA MET A 665 15.33 -24.28 -8.78
C MET A 665 15.80 -25.19 -7.63
N VAL A 666 15.81 -24.68 -6.40
CA VAL A 666 16.18 -25.41 -5.19
C VAL A 666 15.18 -25.09 -4.08
N LEU A 667 14.67 -26.13 -3.41
CA LEU A 667 13.88 -26.01 -2.19
C LEU A 667 14.60 -26.70 -1.03
N PRO A 668 14.68 -26.09 0.17
CA PRO A 668 15.11 -26.78 1.37
C PRO A 668 14.06 -27.80 1.81
N THR A 669 14.47 -28.77 2.61
CA THR A 669 13.58 -29.82 3.14
C THR A 669 12.40 -29.23 3.91
N SER A 670 12.64 -28.13 4.63
CA SER A 670 11.62 -27.41 5.41
C SER A 670 10.55 -26.72 4.56
N ALA A 671 10.79 -26.52 3.26
CA ALA A 671 9.82 -25.92 2.34
C ALA A 671 8.93 -26.98 1.64
N THR A 672 9.27 -28.27 1.80
CA THR A 672 8.53 -29.41 1.24
C THR A 672 7.59 -30.09 2.24
N LYS A 673 7.61 -29.62 3.50
CA LYS A 673 6.74 -30.04 4.59
C LYS A 673 5.76 -28.92 4.88
#